data_AF-A0A972IHB3-F1
#
_entry.id   AF-A0A972IHB3-F1
#
_cell.length_a   1.000
_cell.length_b   1.000
_cell.length_c   1.000
_cell.angle_alpha   90.00
_cell.angle_beta   90.00
_cell.angle_gamma   90.00
#
_symmetry.space_group_name_H-M   'P 1'
#
loop_
_entity.id
_entity.type
_entity.pdbx_description
1 polymer ?
#
loop_
_entity_poly.entity_id
_entity_poly.type
_entity_poly.pdbx_seq_one_letter_code
_entity_poly.pdbx_strand_id
1 'polypeptide(L)'
;MLPLFRHPIRTTLVLIPALAASLAAAETLFDFEPGFDLKRVETRDAEVALHGLPPATSLEVTTGTTQRWPGITLKPAGGVWDLSGAARLALDVENVGEEPLTIHCRMDSPAGGKRVYYQENTQVGPGQRATFQVNIRRRLPTAFREKLFGMRGYPGGLSAEQGIDPAEVDAILIFVAEPAARHVFRIDNLRTEGASPAGALPESVDKLFPLIDTFGQYAHKDWPRKTHSQAALAEFAAEERGDLAAHPGPADWNEYGGWAAGPQLEATGHFYPKRHRGKWWLVDPAGRLFWSHGIDCVRPNNAATPITDREHWFAALPERDAPMGAFFGRGSWAPHGYYQGRHYETFNFTAANLLRKYGPDWQEIHARLCHRRLRSWAMNTIGNWSDEAIYRHRKTPYTVSISAARKPIEGSSGYWGKFPDPFEPDFRASLAGRMADEKGKSADDPWCLGYFVDNELAWGAELSLALAALASPAEQAAKQAFLQDLKQKYATIERLNEAWQTEHESWHGLAASRTPPEEAKAREDLAAFATRVAEQYFRVCREVVKQAAPNTMYLGCRFAWVNDRAVRAAAGVCDVISFNRYQASVVDLALPEGVDRPVVIGEFHFGALDRGMFHTGLRPVPDQDARAAAYKSYVTGALENPWIVGTHWFQFGDQATTGRGDGENYQIGFLDVCDTPYLETIRAAREVGDGLYAIRAGRQP
;
A
#
# COMPACT_ATOMS: atom_id res chain seq x y z
N MET A 1 -54.11 40.83 20.07
CA MET A 1 -54.64 39.80 21.00
C MET A 1 -55.05 38.58 20.19
N LEU A 2 -54.22 37.55 20.18
CA LEU A 2 -54.56 36.21 19.66
C LEU A 2 -53.83 35.18 20.55
N PRO A 3 -54.43 34.01 20.83
CA PRO A 3 -54.06 33.18 21.97
C PRO A 3 -52.96 32.16 21.63
N LEU A 4 -52.04 31.98 22.59
CA LEU A 4 -51.01 30.94 22.63
C LEU A 4 -51.64 29.57 22.92
N PHE A 5 -51.60 28.66 21.95
CA PHE A 5 -51.77 27.23 22.17
C PHE A 5 -50.41 26.59 22.46
N ARG A 6 -50.23 26.09 23.70
CA ARG A 6 -49.11 25.23 24.09
C ARG A 6 -49.49 23.77 23.82
N HIS A 7 -48.78 23.10 22.91
CA HIS A 7 -48.74 21.64 22.85
C HIS A 7 -47.54 21.13 23.68
N PRO A 8 -47.71 20.10 24.53
CA PRO A 8 -46.59 19.49 25.23
C PRO A 8 -45.85 18.53 24.28
N ILE A 9 -44.63 18.89 23.89
CA ILE A 9 -43.70 17.98 23.24
C ILE A 9 -43.27 16.96 24.30
N ARG A 10 -43.74 15.71 24.18
CA ARG A 10 -43.16 14.57 24.91
C ARG A 10 -41.82 14.22 24.25
N THR A 11 -40.74 14.74 24.80
CA THR A 11 -39.38 14.31 24.47
C THR A 11 -39.18 12.91 25.06
N THR A 12 -39.37 11.87 24.25
CA THR A 12 -38.95 10.51 24.62
C THR A 12 -37.43 10.49 24.58
N LEU A 13 -36.82 10.58 25.77
CA LEU A 13 -35.38 10.44 25.96
C LEU A 13 -35.01 8.98 25.62
N VAL A 14 -34.54 8.74 24.39
CA VAL A 14 -33.93 7.46 24.03
C VAL A 14 -32.56 7.44 24.72
N LEU A 15 -32.48 6.71 25.82
CA LEU A 15 -31.22 6.33 26.47
C LEU A 15 -30.47 5.39 25.51
N ILE A 16 -29.59 5.96 24.69
CA ILE A 16 -28.52 5.20 24.04
C ILE A 16 -27.57 4.78 25.17
N PRO A 17 -27.34 3.47 25.40
CA PRO A 17 -26.29 3.08 26.31
C PRO A 17 -24.97 3.49 25.65
N ALA A 18 -24.36 4.57 26.14
CA ALA A 18 -22.97 4.86 25.86
C ALA A 18 -22.17 3.68 26.42
N LEU A 19 -21.76 2.76 25.55
CA LEU A 19 -20.63 1.88 25.82
C LEU A 19 -19.44 2.81 26.04
N ALA A 20 -19.21 3.16 27.30
CA ALA A 20 -17.95 3.73 27.73
C ALA A 20 -16.90 2.67 27.47
N ALA A 21 -16.23 2.76 26.31
CA ALA A 21 -14.96 2.12 26.13
C ALA A 21 -14.06 2.69 27.24
N SER A 22 -13.74 1.85 28.22
CA SER A 22 -12.69 2.16 29.19
C SER A 22 -11.44 2.49 28.38
N LEU A 23 -11.08 3.78 28.33
CA LEU A 23 -9.75 4.19 27.92
C LEU A 23 -8.81 3.53 28.93
N ALA A 24 -7.98 2.59 28.48
CA ALA A 24 -6.85 2.14 29.28
C ALA A 24 -6.03 3.40 29.61
N ALA A 25 -5.85 3.67 30.91
CA ALA A 25 -5.02 4.80 31.33
C ALA A 25 -3.60 4.57 30.80
N ALA A 26 -2.98 5.61 30.25
CA ALA A 26 -1.60 5.53 29.80
C ALA A 26 -0.70 5.19 31.00
N GLU A 27 0.04 4.09 30.92
CA GLU A 27 0.99 3.67 31.94
C GLU A 27 2.40 4.04 31.47
N THR A 28 3.12 4.80 32.28
CA THR A 28 4.53 5.14 32.00
C THR A 28 5.43 4.01 32.49
N LEU A 29 6.18 3.40 31.57
CA LEU A 29 7.14 2.34 31.86
C LEU A 29 8.49 2.90 32.28
N PHE A 30 8.94 3.97 31.62
CA PHE A 30 10.13 4.74 31.97
C PHE A 30 9.93 6.22 31.63
N ASP A 31 10.26 7.09 32.58
CA ASP A 31 10.22 8.55 32.49
C ASP A 31 11.64 9.18 32.51
N PHE A 32 12.67 8.39 32.82
CA PHE A 32 14.07 8.81 32.88
C PHE A 32 14.33 10.07 33.72
N GLU A 33 13.53 10.27 34.76
CA GLU A 33 13.57 11.45 35.62
C GLU A 33 14.81 11.50 36.54
N PRO A 34 15.13 12.65 37.16
CA PRO A 34 16.29 12.79 38.03
C PRO A 34 16.35 11.70 39.11
N GLY A 35 17.45 10.94 39.12
CA GLY A 35 17.64 9.80 40.03
C GLY A 35 17.40 8.42 39.40
N PHE A 36 17.04 8.37 38.11
CA PHE A 36 17.00 7.12 37.35
C PHE A 36 18.36 6.40 37.38
N ASP A 37 18.35 5.12 37.77
CA ASP A 37 19.56 4.29 37.82
C ASP A 37 19.95 3.80 36.42
N LEU A 38 20.96 4.43 35.82
CA LEU A 38 21.51 4.06 34.51
C LEU A 38 21.96 2.59 34.42
N LYS A 39 22.25 1.92 35.54
CA LYS A 39 22.58 0.48 35.54
C LYS A 39 21.41 -0.41 35.09
N ARG A 40 20.19 0.13 35.07
CA ARG A 40 19.01 -0.55 34.51
C ARG A 40 18.99 -0.59 32.99
N VAL A 41 19.89 0.13 32.32
CA VAL A 41 20.00 0.19 30.86
C VAL A 41 21.12 -0.73 30.41
N GLU A 42 20.77 -1.80 29.71
CA GLU A 42 21.75 -2.66 29.07
C GLU A 42 22.16 -2.06 27.72
N THR A 43 23.43 -1.79 27.51
CA THR A 43 23.96 -1.20 26.28
C THR A 43 24.58 -2.26 25.37
N ARG A 44 24.38 -2.11 24.06
CA ARG A 44 25.11 -2.87 23.05
C ARG A 44 25.75 -1.87 22.08
N ASP A 45 27.07 -1.74 22.13
CA ASP A 45 27.82 -0.75 21.31
C ASP A 45 27.15 0.64 21.37
N ALA A 46 26.86 1.09 22.59
CA ALA A 46 26.24 2.37 22.87
C ALA A 46 26.70 2.89 24.23
N GLU A 47 26.72 4.20 24.38
CA GLU A 47 26.95 4.92 25.63
C GLU A 47 25.66 5.65 26.02
N VAL A 48 25.40 5.78 27.33
CA VAL A 48 24.18 6.41 27.84
C VAL A 48 24.45 7.42 28.95
N ALA A 49 23.70 8.51 28.96
CA ALA A 49 23.75 9.53 30.00
C ALA A 49 22.36 10.15 30.23
N LEU A 50 22.11 10.65 31.45
CA LEU A 50 20.95 11.50 31.68
C LEU A 50 21.25 12.92 31.19
N HIS A 51 20.35 13.49 30.40
CA HIS A 51 20.46 14.84 29.88
C HIS A 51 19.28 15.70 30.33
N GLY A 52 19.58 16.90 30.85
CA GLY A 52 18.60 17.85 31.36
C GLY A 52 18.92 18.33 32.78
N LEU A 53 18.03 19.15 33.34
CA LEU A 53 18.09 19.59 34.74
C LEU A 53 16.72 19.34 35.39
N PRO A 54 16.66 19.07 36.70
CA PRO A 54 15.39 18.92 37.40
C PRO A 54 14.42 20.07 37.10
N PRO A 55 13.11 19.79 36.95
CA PRO A 55 12.45 18.54 37.31
C PRO A 55 12.39 17.48 36.21
N ALA A 56 12.97 17.71 35.03
CA ALA A 56 12.82 16.82 33.86
C ALA A 56 14.18 16.42 33.25
N THR A 57 14.45 15.13 33.12
CA THR A 57 15.61 14.60 32.38
C THR A 57 15.18 13.60 31.31
N SER A 58 16.04 13.40 30.31
CA SER A 58 15.87 12.40 29.24
C SER A 58 17.09 11.50 29.16
N LEU A 59 16.95 10.31 28.56
CA LEU A 59 18.08 9.42 28.34
C LEU A 59 18.74 9.72 26.98
N GLU A 60 19.95 10.25 27.00
CA GLU A 60 20.78 10.42 25.80
C GLU A 60 21.52 9.10 25.50
N VAL A 61 21.44 8.66 24.25
CA VAL A 61 22.05 7.43 23.74
C VAL A 61 22.98 7.81 22.58
N THR A 62 24.25 7.41 22.70
CA THR A 62 25.25 7.55 21.63
C THR A 62 25.62 6.17 21.11
N THR A 63 25.28 5.86 19.86
CA THR A 63 25.56 4.54 19.26
C THR A 63 26.94 4.49 18.62
N GLY A 64 27.57 3.31 18.67
CA GLY A 64 28.71 2.94 17.84
C GLY A 64 28.29 2.45 16.45
N THR A 65 29.24 1.82 15.75
CA THR A 65 29.09 1.29 14.38
C THR A 65 29.67 -0.12 14.22
N THR A 66 30.07 -0.75 15.33
CA THR A 66 30.74 -2.07 15.30
C THR A 66 29.74 -3.22 15.40
N GLN A 67 28.58 -2.96 16.01
CA GLN A 67 27.49 -3.93 16.09
C GLN A 67 26.48 -3.73 14.97
N ARG A 68 25.76 -4.80 14.65
CA ARG A 68 24.66 -4.76 13.69
C ARG A 68 23.48 -3.91 14.17
N TRP A 69 23.23 -3.88 15.48
CA TRP A 69 22.10 -3.18 16.10
C TRP A 69 22.56 -2.48 17.38
N PRO A 70 23.38 -1.42 17.29
CA PRO A 70 23.82 -0.68 18.46
C PRO A 70 22.65 0.08 19.08
N GLY A 71 22.62 0.13 20.41
CA GLY A 71 21.53 0.76 21.16
C GLY A 71 21.41 0.22 22.58
N ILE A 72 20.18 0.27 23.10
CA ILE A 72 19.87 -0.07 24.48
C ILE A 72 18.78 -1.13 24.60
N THR A 73 18.78 -1.85 25.72
CA THR A 73 17.71 -2.74 26.15
C THR A 73 17.22 -2.33 27.53
N LEU A 74 15.91 -2.14 27.65
CA LEU A 74 15.21 -1.81 28.87
C LEU A 74 14.44 -3.04 29.35
N LYS A 75 14.51 -3.33 30.66
CA LYS A 75 13.85 -4.49 31.28
C LYS A 75 12.93 -4.06 32.43
N PRO A 76 11.81 -4.78 32.64
CA PRO A 76 10.91 -4.55 33.77
C PRO A 76 11.60 -4.87 35.09
N ALA A 77 11.28 -4.13 36.15
CA ALA A 77 11.76 -4.45 37.49
C ALA A 77 11.16 -5.76 38.04
N GLY A 78 9.95 -6.12 37.60
CA GLY A 78 9.18 -7.30 38.05
C GLY A 78 9.29 -8.55 37.16
N GLY A 79 10.26 -8.61 36.24
CA GLY A 79 10.49 -9.75 35.35
C GLY A 79 9.81 -9.66 33.99
N VAL A 80 8.52 -9.33 33.94
CA VAL A 80 7.76 -9.05 32.69
C VAL A 80 6.84 -7.83 32.85
N TRP A 81 6.49 -7.18 31.74
CA TRP A 81 5.36 -6.25 31.65
C TRP A 81 4.13 -6.97 31.09
N ASP A 82 2.96 -6.67 31.68
CA ASP A 82 1.67 -6.99 31.07
C ASP A 82 1.14 -5.77 30.32
N LEU A 83 1.36 -5.77 29.00
CA LEU A 83 0.89 -4.75 28.06
C LEU A 83 -0.42 -5.18 27.37
N SER A 84 -1.10 -6.22 27.86
CA SER A 84 -2.28 -6.81 27.19
C SER A 84 -3.43 -5.82 26.99
N GLY A 85 -3.57 -4.85 27.91
CA GLY A 85 -4.58 -3.80 27.90
C GLY A 85 -4.30 -2.64 26.93
N ALA A 86 -3.09 -2.51 26.39
CA ALA A 86 -2.67 -1.36 25.59
C ALA A 86 -2.72 -1.61 24.07
N ALA A 87 -3.14 -0.63 23.27
CA ALA A 87 -3.09 -0.77 21.81
C ALA A 87 -1.65 -0.68 21.27
N ARG A 88 -0.85 0.21 21.87
CA ARG A 88 0.49 0.56 21.38
C ARG A 88 1.42 0.99 22.51
N LEU A 89 2.70 1.01 22.19
CA LEU A 89 3.76 1.65 22.96
C LEU A 89 4.08 3.01 22.31
N ALA A 90 4.41 4.02 23.11
CA ALA A 90 4.85 5.32 22.63
C ALA A 90 6.14 5.74 23.34
N LEU A 91 7.03 6.42 22.61
CA LEU A 91 8.29 6.95 23.11
C LEU A 91 8.56 8.31 22.44
N ASP A 92 8.93 9.31 23.23
CA ASP A 92 9.37 10.59 22.68
C ASP A 92 10.85 10.50 22.29
N VAL A 93 11.19 10.96 21.09
CA VAL A 93 12.53 10.85 20.51
C VAL A 93 12.96 12.23 20.01
N GLU A 94 14.18 12.64 20.37
CA GLU A 94 14.87 13.80 19.82
C GLU A 94 16.15 13.33 19.10
N ASN A 95 16.30 13.68 17.82
CA ASN A 95 17.56 13.48 17.13
C ASN A 95 18.47 14.70 17.36
N VAL A 96 19.52 14.53 18.15
CA VAL A 96 20.48 15.61 18.45
C VAL A 96 21.77 15.52 17.63
N GLY A 97 21.86 14.52 16.74
CA GLY A 97 22.94 14.38 15.77
C GLY A 97 22.72 15.22 14.51
N GLU A 98 23.71 15.19 13.64
CA GLU A 98 23.71 15.91 12.35
C GLU A 98 23.10 15.08 11.21
N GLU A 99 22.99 13.76 11.39
CA GLU A 99 22.48 12.82 10.38
C GLU A 99 21.02 12.42 10.64
N PRO A 100 20.21 12.13 9.60
CA PRO A 100 18.88 11.57 9.77
C PRO A 100 18.90 10.27 10.59
N LEU A 101 18.08 10.19 11.62
CA LEU A 101 17.99 9.03 12.50
C LEU A 101 16.85 8.12 12.04
N THR A 102 17.15 6.85 11.73
CA THR A 102 16.13 5.80 11.64
C THR A 102 16.16 4.99 12.93
N ILE A 103 15.25 5.30 13.86
CA ILE A 103 15.19 4.65 15.17
C ILE A 103 14.23 3.47 15.15
N HIS A 104 14.66 2.34 15.71
CA HIS A 104 13.87 1.13 15.85
C HIS A 104 13.46 0.94 17.31
N CYS A 105 12.24 0.46 17.51
CA CYS A 105 11.77 0.00 18.81
C CYS A 105 11.20 -1.40 18.68
N ARG A 106 11.70 -2.32 19.51
CA ARG A 106 11.39 -3.76 19.47
C ARG A 106 10.94 -4.24 20.84
N MET A 107 9.82 -4.95 20.88
CA MET A 107 9.30 -5.63 22.07
C MET A 107 9.60 -7.12 21.98
N ASP A 108 10.22 -7.69 23.01
CA ASP A 108 10.53 -9.12 23.12
C ASP A 108 9.60 -9.79 24.15
N SER A 109 9.17 -11.01 23.84
CA SER A 109 8.34 -11.83 24.71
C SER A 109 8.71 -13.33 24.59
N PRO A 110 8.78 -14.08 25.70
CA PRO A 110 9.03 -15.52 25.69
C PRO A 110 7.73 -16.32 25.43
N ALA A 111 7.25 -16.36 24.20
CA ALA A 111 6.00 -17.07 23.88
C ALA A 111 6.20 -18.54 23.48
N GLY A 112 5.75 -19.48 24.32
CA GLY A 112 5.71 -20.91 24.01
C GLY A 112 7.09 -21.56 23.88
N GLY A 113 8.02 -21.19 24.77
CA GLY A 113 9.39 -21.73 24.80
C GLY A 113 10.33 -21.19 23.72
N LYS A 114 9.90 -20.20 22.93
CA LYS A 114 10.73 -19.48 21.95
C LYS A 114 10.58 -17.98 22.17
N ARG A 115 11.66 -17.22 21.98
CA ARG A 115 11.60 -15.76 21.98
C ARG A 115 10.96 -15.28 20.68
N VAL A 116 9.86 -14.55 20.82
CA VAL A 116 9.23 -13.81 19.72
C VAL A 116 9.44 -12.33 19.93
N TYR A 117 9.34 -11.56 18.86
CA TYR A 117 9.47 -10.12 18.93
C TYR A 117 8.61 -9.45 17.87
N TYR A 118 8.26 -8.20 18.13
CA TYR A 118 7.71 -7.30 17.15
C TYR A 118 8.45 -5.97 17.21
N GLN A 119 8.71 -5.38 16.05
CA GLN A 119 9.42 -4.12 15.95
C GLN A 119 8.86 -3.24 14.85
N GLU A 120 8.92 -1.95 15.07
CA GLU A 120 8.69 -0.92 14.05
C GLU A 120 9.89 0.03 14.02
N ASN A 121 9.91 0.96 13.06
CA ASN A 121 10.87 2.05 13.02
C ASN A 121 10.22 3.33 12.52
N THR A 122 10.84 4.46 12.85
CA THR A 122 10.49 5.77 12.30
C THR A 122 11.75 6.56 12.00
N GLN A 123 11.62 7.56 11.12
CA GLN A 123 12.68 8.51 10.82
C GLN A 123 12.48 9.82 11.59
N VAL A 124 13.56 10.39 12.10
CA VAL A 124 13.60 11.68 12.80
C VAL A 124 14.75 12.51 12.23
N GLY A 125 14.45 13.65 11.63
CA GLY A 125 15.47 14.52 11.04
C GLY A 125 16.38 15.17 12.09
N PRO A 126 17.57 15.65 11.70
CA PRO A 126 18.48 16.36 12.61
C PRO A 126 17.77 17.52 13.35
N GLY A 127 17.94 17.59 14.67
CA GLY A 127 17.31 18.59 15.54
C GLY A 127 15.80 18.45 15.74
N GLN A 128 15.16 17.43 15.16
CA GLN A 128 13.72 17.22 15.28
C GLN A 128 13.35 16.38 16.50
N ARG A 129 12.11 16.59 16.97
CA ARG A 129 11.45 15.79 18.01
C ARG A 129 10.20 15.15 17.45
N ALA A 130 9.94 13.91 17.83
CA ALA A 130 8.74 13.18 17.46
C ALA A 130 8.33 12.19 18.55
N THR A 131 7.03 11.92 18.68
CA THR A 131 6.55 10.75 19.43
C THR A 131 6.50 9.55 18.49
N PHE A 132 7.35 8.57 18.73
CA PHE A 132 7.35 7.31 18.02
C PHE A 132 6.34 6.35 18.64
N GLN A 133 5.34 5.94 17.87
CA GLN A 133 4.33 4.96 18.26
C GLN A 133 4.58 3.61 17.59
N VAL A 134 4.53 2.54 18.37
CA VAL A 134 4.71 1.15 17.92
C VAL A 134 3.47 0.34 18.28
N ASN A 135 2.79 -0.21 17.29
CA ASN A 135 1.56 -0.99 17.56
C ASN A 135 1.91 -2.32 18.25
N ILE A 136 1.13 -2.71 19.26
CA ILE A 136 1.32 -4.01 19.90
C ILE A 136 0.69 -5.08 19.02
N ARG A 137 1.51 -5.73 18.19
CA ARG A 137 1.08 -6.83 17.33
C ARG A 137 0.96 -8.13 18.13
N ARG A 138 -0.26 -8.57 18.33
CA ARG A 138 -0.59 -9.71 19.20
C ARG A 138 -0.52 -11.03 18.45
N ARG A 139 -0.04 -12.07 19.12
CA ARG A 139 0.04 -13.42 18.55
C ARG A 139 -1.32 -14.11 18.60
N LEU A 140 -1.71 -14.76 17.51
CA LEU A 140 -2.88 -15.64 17.49
C LEU A 140 -2.64 -16.81 18.47
N PRO A 141 -3.54 -17.12 19.41
CA PRO A 141 -3.33 -18.25 20.32
C PRO A 141 -3.23 -19.58 19.57
N THR A 142 -2.44 -20.52 20.10
CA THR A 142 -2.13 -21.80 19.43
C THR A 142 -3.40 -22.58 19.07
N ALA A 143 -4.38 -22.64 19.98
CA ALA A 143 -5.64 -23.34 19.74
C ALA A 143 -6.41 -22.82 18.51
N PHE A 144 -6.32 -21.51 18.21
CA PHE A 144 -6.97 -20.91 17.04
C PHE A 144 -6.12 -21.04 15.77
N ARG A 145 -4.79 -21.08 15.88
CA ARG A 145 -3.87 -21.26 14.73
C ARG A 145 -4.10 -22.57 13.98
N GLU A 146 -4.58 -23.60 14.66
CA GLU A 146 -4.91 -24.89 14.03
C GLU A 146 -6.16 -24.83 13.15
N LYS A 147 -7.03 -23.83 13.35
CA LYS A 147 -8.30 -23.68 12.63
C LYS A 147 -8.32 -22.51 11.65
N LEU A 148 -7.52 -21.46 11.90
CA LEU A 148 -7.46 -20.28 11.06
C LEU A 148 -6.14 -20.24 10.28
N PHE A 149 -6.23 -20.27 8.95
CA PHE A 149 -5.07 -20.30 8.04
C PHE A 149 -5.26 -19.44 6.80
N GLY A 150 -4.17 -19.12 6.11
CA GLY A 150 -4.17 -18.46 4.79
C GLY A 150 -4.74 -17.04 4.74
N MET A 151 -4.70 -16.32 5.87
CA MET A 151 -5.00 -14.89 5.97
C MET A 151 -3.77 -14.16 6.49
N ARG A 152 -3.56 -12.89 6.10
CA ARG A 152 -2.45 -12.07 6.62
C ARG A 152 -2.73 -11.51 8.01
N GLY A 153 -3.98 -11.16 8.31
CA GLY A 153 -4.45 -10.84 9.66
C GLY A 153 -5.58 -11.77 10.12
N TYR A 154 -5.72 -11.88 11.42
CA TYR A 154 -6.71 -12.72 12.09
C TYR A 154 -7.63 -11.87 12.99
N PRO A 155 -8.79 -12.41 13.42
CA PRO A 155 -9.73 -11.66 14.24
C PRO A 155 -9.04 -10.90 15.38
N GLY A 156 -9.26 -9.59 15.44
CA GLY A 156 -8.61 -8.70 16.42
C GLY A 156 -7.28 -8.11 16.03
N GLY A 157 -6.87 -8.22 14.77
CA GLY A 157 -5.52 -7.81 14.35
C GLY A 157 -4.44 -8.78 14.80
N LEU A 158 -4.84 -10.01 15.18
CA LEU A 158 -3.91 -11.05 15.60
C LEU A 158 -3.04 -11.51 14.43
N SER A 159 -1.83 -11.95 14.73
CA SER A 159 -0.86 -12.46 13.76
C SER A 159 -0.44 -13.89 14.09
N ALA A 160 -0.41 -14.77 13.08
CA ALA A 160 0.09 -16.13 13.23
C ALA A 160 1.62 -16.19 13.34
N GLU A 161 2.33 -15.30 12.64
CA GLU A 161 3.79 -15.37 12.46
C GLU A 161 4.57 -14.27 13.17
N GLN A 162 4.03 -13.05 13.24
CA GLN A 162 4.78 -11.84 13.62
C GLN A 162 4.21 -11.14 14.87
N GLY A 163 3.50 -11.88 15.73
CA GLY A 163 2.91 -11.36 16.96
C GLY A 163 3.67 -11.77 18.22
N ILE A 164 3.62 -10.92 19.24
CA ILE A 164 4.13 -11.19 20.60
C ILE A 164 3.00 -11.62 21.54
N ASP A 165 3.38 -12.16 22.71
CA ASP A 165 2.47 -12.24 23.85
C ASP A 165 2.60 -10.95 24.68
N PRO A 166 1.61 -10.05 24.65
CA PRO A 166 1.72 -8.78 25.34
C PRO A 166 1.66 -8.93 26.87
N ALA A 167 1.22 -10.07 27.41
CA ALA A 167 1.18 -10.30 28.86
C ALA A 167 2.56 -10.63 29.46
N GLU A 168 3.52 -10.99 28.60
CA GLU A 168 4.85 -11.44 29.00
C GLU A 168 5.95 -10.69 28.23
N VAL A 169 5.94 -9.35 28.22
CA VAL A 169 7.01 -8.58 27.56
C VAL A 169 8.19 -8.45 28.51
N ASP A 170 9.33 -9.08 28.20
CA ASP A 170 10.50 -9.15 29.09
C ASP A 170 11.61 -8.13 28.73
N ALA A 171 11.55 -7.53 27.54
CA ALA A 171 12.48 -6.50 27.12
C ALA A 171 11.89 -5.57 26.04
N ILE A 172 12.30 -4.30 26.09
CA ILE A 172 12.10 -3.31 25.03
C ILE A 172 13.47 -2.83 24.57
N LEU A 173 13.77 -2.96 23.28
CA LEU A 173 15.03 -2.56 22.68
C LEU A 173 14.81 -1.32 21.83
N ILE A 174 15.72 -0.35 21.96
CA ILE A 174 15.74 0.89 21.18
C ILE A 174 17.12 0.98 20.51
N PHE A 175 17.16 0.95 19.19
CA PHE A 175 18.41 0.79 18.46
C PHE A 175 18.40 1.43 17.06
N VAL A 176 19.58 1.57 16.48
CA VAL A 176 19.76 1.93 15.06
C VAL A 176 20.21 0.68 14.30
N ALA A 177 19.61 0.39 13.16
CA ALA A 177 19.94 -0.81 12.39
C ALA A 177 21.09 -0.56 11.41
N GLU A 178 22.16 -1.36 11.52
CA GLU A 178 23.32 -1.37 10.61
C GLU A 178 23.89 0.03 10.30
N PRO A 179 24.16 0.87 11.31
CA PRO A 179 24.54 2.26 11.05
C PRO A 179 25.94 2.36 10.45
N ALA A 180 26.06 3.19 9.41
CA ALA A 180 27.35 3.55 8.80
C ALA A 180 28.10 4.66 9.57
N ALA A 181 27.38 5.39 10.44
CA ALA A 181 27.92 6.48 11.26
C ALA A 181 27.34 6.42 12.67
N ARG A 182 27.98 7.11 13.62
CA ARG A 182 27.45 7.22 14.99
C ARG A 182 26.19 8.08 14.99
N HIS A 183 25.20 7.70 15.80
CA HIS A 183 24.01 8.50 16.04
C HIS A 183 23.94 8.90 17.51
N VAL A 184 23.49 10.13 17.76
CA VAL A 184 23.20 10.64 19.10
C VAL A 184 21.74 11.05 19.14
N PHE A 185 20.98 10.46 20.05
CA PHE A 185 19.56 10.75 20.19
C PHE A 185 19.16 10.71 21.66
N ARG A 186 18.07 11.40 21.99
CA ARG A 186 17.49 11.38 23.33
C ARG A 186 16.12 10.74 23.29
N ILE A 187 15.81 9.99 24.33
CA ILE A 187 14.52 9.34 24.49
C ILE A 187 13.89 9.70 25.82
N ASP A 188 12.56 9.77 25.82
CA ASP A 188 11.77 10.09 27.02
C ASP A 188 10.34 9.49 26.97
N ASN A 189 9.66 9.45 28.12
CA ASN A 189 8.24 9.10 28.27
C ASN A 189 7.82 7.78 27.58
N LEU A 190 8.57 6.71 27.82
CA LEU A 190 8.21 5.39 27.33
C LEU A 190 6.94 4.91 28.03
N ARG A 191 5.84 4.79 27.29
CA ARG A 191 4.50 4.58 27.87
C ARG A 191 3.61 3.71 26.99
N THR A 192 2.54 3.20 27.58
CA THR A 192 1.43 2.57 26.85
C THR A 192 0.39 3.60 26.43
N GLU A 193 -0.25 3.37 25.28
CA GLU A 193 -1.38 4.20 24.81
C GLU A 193 -2.48 3.36 24.18
N GLY A 194 -3.71 3.86 24.28
CA GLY A 194 -4.90 3.27 23.66
C GLY A 194 -5.35 1.97 24.33
N ALA A 195 -6.62 1.61 24.16
CA ALA A 195 -7.14 0.35 24.66
C ALA A 195 -6.91 -0.79 23.64
N SER A 196 -6.53 -1.96 24.15
CA SER A 196 -6.49 -3.20 23.38
C SER A 196 -7.82 -3.45 22.66
N PRO A 197 -7.80 -3.98 21.42
CA PRO A 197 -9.02 -4.42 20.75
C PRO A 197 -9.58 -5.67 21.44
N ALA A 198 -10.34 -5.48 22.52
CA ALA A 198 -10.97 -6.54 23.29
C ALA A 198 -12.05 -7.29 22.47
N GLY A 199 -12.33 -8.54 22.87
CA GLY A 199 -13.48 -9.32 22.37
C GLY A 199 -13.37 -9.79 20.92
N ALA A 200 -12.16 -9.88 20.38
CA ALA A 200 -11.97 -10.15 18.96
C ALA A 200 -11.83 -11.63 18.58
N LEU A 201 -11.79 -12.53 19.55
CA LEU A 201 -11.97 -13.97 19.36
C LEU A 201 -13.14 -14.44 20.23
N PRO A 202 -13.89 -15.47 19.80
CA PRO A 202 -14.85 -16.12 20.67
C PRO A 202 -14.15 -16.83 21.84
N GLU A 203 -14.92 -17.12 22.90
CA GLU A 203 -14.42 -17.72 24.15
C GLU A 203 -13.70 -19.07 23.97
N SER A 204 -14.05 -19.82 22.92
CA SER A 204 -13.42 -21.09 22.60
C SER A 204 -13.43 -21.36 21.10
N VAL A 205 -12.57 -22.28 20.67
CA VAL A 205 -12.46 -22.72 19.28
C VAL A 205 -13.76 -23.37 18.77
N ASP A 206 -14.51 -24.05 19.64
CA ASP A 206 -15.79 -24.69 19.27
C ASP A 206 -16.88 -23.68 18.88
N LYS A 207 -16.74 -22.42 19.33
CA LYS A 207 -17.63 -21.31 18.99
C LYS A 207 -17.10 -20.45 17.83
N LEU A 208 -16.00 -20.86 17.19
CA LEU A 208 -15.35 -20.08 16.13
C LEU A 208 -16.16 -20.00 14.84
N PHE A 209 -16.91 -21.06 14.53
CA PHE A 209 -17.63 -21.18 13.27
C PHE A 209 -19.15 -21.10 13.45
N PRO A 210 -19.87 -20.45 12.52
CA PRO A 210 -19.35 -19.75 11.34
C PRO A 210 -18.56 -18.48 11.70
N LEU A 211 -17.46 -18.24 10.99
CA LEU A 211 -16.60 -17.08 11.16
C LEU A 211 -17.17 -15.86 10.43
N ILE A 212 -17.79 -16.10 9.27
CA ILE A 212 -18.28 -15.08 8.35
C ILE A 212 -19.79 -15.20 8.21
N ASP A 213 -20.50 -14.09 8.32
CA ASP A 213 -21.95 -14.04 8.17
C ASP A 213 -22.38 -14.12 6.69
N THR A 214 -23.71 -14.09 6.44
CA THR A 214 -24.26 -14.21 5.08
C THR A 214 -23.87 -13.05 4.13
N PHE A 215 -23.42 -11.93 4.68
CA PHE A 215 -23.02 -10.74 3.92
C PHE A 215 -21.49 -10.66 3.71
N GLY A 216 -20.71 -11.62 4.23
CA GLY A 216 -19.25 -11.61 4.09
C GLY A 216 -18.53 -10.86 5.22
N GLN A 217 -19.24 -10.46 6.28
CA GLN A 217 -18.67 -9.72 7.41
C GLN A 217 -18.29 -10.68 8.55
N TYR A 218 -17.40 -10.24 9.45
CA TYR A 218 -17.05 -11.02 10.63
C TYR A 218 -18.27 -11.25 11.54
N ALA A 219 -18.57 -12.51 11.87
CA ALA A 219 -19.80 -12.88 12.59
C ALA A 219 -19.78 -12.51 14.08
N HIS A 220 -18.61 -12.55 14.73
CA HIS A 220 -18.51 -12.54 16.21
C HIS A 220 -18.27 -11.16 16.83
N LYS A 221 -18.36 -10.09 16.05
CA LYS A 221 -18.23 -8.70 16.55
C LYS A 221 -19.27 -7.81 15.92
N ASP A 222 -19.72 -6.82 16.67
CA ASP A 222 -20.56 -5.74 16.15
C ASP A 222 -19.77 -4.42 16.09
N TRP A 223 -20.19 -3.52 15.20
CA TRP A 223 -19.59 -2.20 15.02
C TRP A 223 -20.59 -1.22 14.40
N PRO A 224 -20.35 0.10 14.53
CA PRO A 224 -21.21 1.10 13.90
C PRO A 224 -21.41 0.82 12.41
N ARG A 225 -22.68 0.79 11.98
CA ARG A 225 -23.13 0.56 10.60
C ARG A 225 -22.83 -0.84 10.04
N LYS A 226 -22.60 -1.86 10.87
CA LYS A 226 -22.61 -3.25 10.41
C LYS A 226 -23.95 -3.59 9.76
N THR A 227 -23.93 -4.31 8.63
CA THR A 227 -25.16 -4.73 7.95
C THR A 227 -25.74 -5.97 8.65
N HIS A 228 -26.93 -5.85 9.25
CA HIS A 228 -27.59 -6.97 9.94
C HIS A 228 -28.72 -7.62 9.14
N SER A 229 -29.22 -6.97 8.08
CA SER A 229 -30.38 -7.45 7.35
C SER A 229 -30.47 -6.90 5.93
N GLN A 230 -31.32 -7.53 5.12
CA GLN A 230 -31.72 -7.03 3.81
C GLN A 230 -32.36 -5.63 3.87
N ALA A 231 -33.11 -5.32 4.95
CA ALA A 231 -33.70 -4.00 5.15
C ALA A 231 -32.64 -2.93 5.39
N ALA A 232 -31.58 -3.26 6.14
CA ALA A 232 -30.44 -2.36 6.37
C ALA A 232 -29.72 -2.00 5.05
N LEU A 233 -29.55 -2.96 4.13
CA LEU A 233 -28.98 -2.66 2.80
C LEU A 233 -29.79 -1.62 2.03
N ALA A 234 -31.13 -1.73 2.07
CA ALA A 234 -32.03 -0.78 1.41
C ALA A 234 -32.03 0.60 2.09
N GLU A 235 -31.97 0.62 3.43
CA GLU A 235 -31.82 1.85 4.22
C GLU A 235 -30.52 2.58 3.87
N PHE A 236 -29.39 1.87 3.90
CA PHE A 236 -28.09 2.46 3.54
C PHE A 236 -28.05 2.95 2.08
N ALA A 237 -28.71 2.26 1.16
CA ALA A 237 -28.87 2.75 -0.22
C ALA A 237 -29.68 4.06 -0.30
N ALA A 238 -30.71 4.21 0.54
CA ALA A 238 -31.53 5.41 0.60
C ALA A 238 -30.78 6.60 1.23
N GLU A 239 -30.06 6.35 2.32
CA GLU A 239 -29.18 7.33 2.97
C GLU A 239 -28.12 7.84 1.99
N GLU A 240 -27.41 6.92 1.32
CA GLU A 240 -26.37 7.26 0.35
C GLU A 240 -26.95 8.09 -0.81
N ARG A 241 -28.13 7.74 -1.31
CA ARG A 241 -28.80 8.54 -2.35
C ARG A 241 -29.06 9.98 -1.89
N GLY A 242 -29.44 10.18 -0.63
CA GLY A 242 -29.60 11.51 -0.03
C GLY A 242 -28.29 12.28 0.06
N ASP A 243 -27.23 11.63 0.56
CA ASP A 243 -25.89 12.22 0.64
C ASP A 243 -25.32 12.59 -0.73
N LEU A 244 -25.43 11.70 -1.73
CA LEU A 244 -25.00 11.96 -3.11
C LEU A 244 -25.81 13.10 -3.75
N ALA A 245 -27.08 13.29 -3.39
CA ALA A 245 -27.89 14.41 -3.89
C ALA A 245 -27.45 15.74 -3.28
N ALA A 246 -27.11 15.76 -1.98
CA ALA A 246 -26.60 16.93 -1.28
C ALA A 246 -25.19 17.34 -1.74
N HIS A 247 -24.40 16.39 -2.23
CA HIS A 247 -23.02 16.61 -2.68
C HIS A 247 -22.87 16.23 -4.16
N PRO A 248 -23.30 17.08 -5.11
CA PRO A 248 -23.23 16.75 -6.55
C PRO A 248 -21.80 16.67 -7.11
N GLY A 249 -20.81 17.16 -6.36
CA GLY A 249 -19.40 17.23 -6.72
C GLY A 249 -18.95 18.64 -7.14
N PRO A 250 -17.65 18.83 -7.43
CA PRO A 250 -17.08 20.15 -7.74
C PRO A 250 -17.73 20.79 -8.97
N ALA A 251 -18.08 22.08 -8.87
CA ALA A 251 -18.72 22.83 -9.96
C ALA A 251 -17.72 23.44 -10.95
N ASP A 252 -16.46 23.62 -10.54
CA ASP A 252 -15.38 24.21 -11.34
C ASP A 252 -14.61 23.18 -12.16
N TRP A 253 -15.14 21.97 -12.29
CA TRP A 253 -14.58 20.89 -13.08
C TRP A 253 -15.34 20.73 -14.40
N ASN A 254 -14.63 20.63 -15.52
CA ASN A 254 -15.22 20.35 -16.82
C ASN A 254 -15.66 18.87 -16.95
N GLU A 255 -16.01 18.44 -18.16
CA GLU A 255 -16.47 17.07 -18.45
C GLU A 255 -15.42 16.00 -18.14
N TYR A 256 -14.12 16.31 -18.30
CA TYR A 256 -13.01 15.43 -17.96
C TYR A 256 -12.55 15.60 -16.51
N GLY A 257 -13.21 16.45 -15.72
CA GLY A 257 -12.80 16.73 -14.36
C GLY A 257 -11.62 17.70 -14.22
N GLY A 258 -11.19 18.35 -15.31
CA GLY A 258 -10.14 19.38 -15.33
C GLY A 258 -10.63 20.76 -14.90
N TRP A 259 -9.70 21.64 -14.55
CA TRP A 259 -9.97 22.93 -13.93
C TRP A 259 -10.62 23.92 -14.92
N ALA A 260 -11.95 23.99 -14.92
CA ALA A 260 -12.73 24.78 -15.87
C ALA A 260 -12.47 26.29 -15.75
N ALA A 261 -12.26 26.79 -14.53
CA ALA A 261 -11.88 28.18 -14.27
C ALA A 261 -10.35 28.43 -14.36
N GLY A 262 -9.58 27.36 -14.57
CA GLY A 262 -8.12 27.42 -14.67
C GLY A 262 -7.61 27.91 -16.03
N PRO A 263 -6.28 27.99 -16.19
CA PRO A 263 -5.64 28.28 -17.47
C PRO A 263 -6.12 27.36 -18.60
N GLN A 264 -6.30 27.94 -19.79
CA GLN A 264 -6.52 27.22 -21.03
C GLN A 264 -5.17 27.02 -21.73
N LEU A 265 -4.87 25.78 -22.08
CA LEU A 265 -3.73 25.36 -22.89
C LEU A 265 -4.25 24.76 -24.21
N GLU A 266 -3.36 24.17 -24.99
CA GLU A 266 -3.70 23.51 -26.25
C GLU A 266 -4.62 22.30 -26.00
N ALA A 267 -5.76 22.25 -26.70
CA ALA A 267 -6.68 21.13 -26.65
C ALA A 267 -6.27 20.09 -27.70
N THR A 268 -5.51 19.08 -27.29
CA THR A 268 -5.00 18.03 -28.20
C THR A 268 -6.00 16.90 -28.43
N GLY A 269 -7.13 16.90 -27.73
CA GLY A 269 -8.09 15.79 -27.71
C GLY A 269 -7.65 14.60 -26.83
N HIS A 270 -6.49 14.68 -26.16
CA HIS A 270 -5.97 13.64 -25.29
C HIS A 270 -5.26 14.23 -24.06
N PHE A 271 -5.09 13.41 -23.01
CA PHE A 271 -4.32 13.83 -21.86
C PHE A 271 -2.82 13.94 -22.16
N TYR A 272 -2.15 14.98 -21.66
CA TYR A 272 -0.70 15.12 -21.79
C TYR A 272 -0.06 15.86 -20.61
N PRO A 273 1.22 15.60 -20.28
CA PRO A 273 1.90 16.29 -19.21
C PRO A 273 2.40 17.68 -19.64
N LYS A 274 2.32 18.68 -18.75
CA LYS A 274 2.86 20.02 -18.98
C LYS A 274 3.38 20.64 -17.70
N ARG A 275 4.56 21.26 -17.76
CA ARG A 275 5.06 22.13 -16.69
C ARG A 275 4.38 23.50 -16.77
N HIS A 276 3.77 23.94 -15.69
CA HIS A 276 3.07 25.23 -15.58
C HIS A 276 3.37 25.86 -14.21
N ARG A 277 3.94 27.08 -14.23
CA ARG A 277 4.32 27.85 -13.02
C ARG A 277 5.14 27.03 -12.01
N GLY A 278 6.22 26.41 -12.48
CA GLY A 278 7.17 25.67 -11.64
C GLY A 278 6.77 24.24 -11.29
N LYS A 279 5.48 23.88 -11.38
CA LYS A 279 4.95 22.54 -11.09
C LYS A 279 4.60 21.76 -12.35
N TRP A 280 4.70 20.44 -12.30
CA TRP A 280 4.14 19.55 -13.31
C TRP A 280 2.61 19.44 -13.17
N TRP A 281 1.93 19.34 -14.29
CA TRP A 281 0.49 19.13 -14.37
C TRP A 281 0.21 18.10 -15.45
N LEU A 282 -0.98 17.51 -15.42
CA LEU A 282 -1.58 16.98 -16.63
C LEU A 282 -2.44 18.09 -17.27
N VAL A 283 -2.75 17.90 -18.53
CA VAL A 283 -3.71 18.71 -19.28
C VAL A 283 -4.72 17.73 -19.84
N ASP A 284 -6.01 18.06 -19.70
CA ASP A 284 -7.09 17.23 -20.21
C ASP A 284 -7.31 17.42 -21.72
N PRO A 285 -8.14 16.58 -22.37
CA PRO A 285 -8.42 16.68 -23.80
C PRO A 285 -8.93 18.04 -24.28
N ALA A 286 -9.60 18.80 -23.40
CA ALA A 286 -10.12 20.13 -23.68
C ALA A 286 -9.10 21.25 -23.40
N GLY A 287 -7.86 20.90 -23.03
CA GLY A 287 -6.78 21.85 -22.78
C GLY A 287 -6.84 22.49 -21.39
N ARG A 288 -7.60 21.96 -20.43
CA ARG A 288 -7.61 22.46 -19.05
C ARG A 288 -6.59 21.74 -18.20
N LEU A 289 -6.00 22.46 -17.23
CA LEU A 289 -5.11 21.84 -16.26
C LEU A 289 -5.86 20.74 -15.48
N PHE A 290 -5.18 19.61 -15.31
CA PHE A 290 -5.70 18.41 -14.67
C PHE A 290 -4.70 17.89 -13.64
N TRP A 291 -5.22 17.31 -12.57
CA TRP A 291 -4.47 16.60 -11.54
C TRP A 291 -5.29 15.36 -11.20
N SER A 292 -4.67 14.18 -11.31
CA SER A 292 -5.37 12.90 -11.28
C SER A 292 -5.63 12.46 -9.84
N HIS A 293 -6.82 12.77 -9.34
CA HIS A 293 -7.30 12.33 -8.04
C HIS A 293 -8.15 11.08 -8.19
N GLY A 294 -7.59 9.90 -7.91
CA GLY A 294 -8.21 8.63 -8.29
C GLY A 294 -8.18 7.52 -7.25
N ILE A 295 -8.81 6.41 -7.61
CA ILE A 295 -8.93 5.21 -6.78
C ILE A 295 -8.89 3.95 -7.64
N ASP A 296 -8.09 2.98 -7.22
CA ASP A 296 -7.86 1.70 -7.89
C ASP A 296 -8.97 0.69 -7.62
N CYS A 297 -9.08 -0.30 -8.49
CA CYS A 297 -10.02 -1.43 -8.41
C CYS A 297 -11.47 -0.99 -8.25
N VAL A 298 -11.94 -0.02 -9.06
CA VAL A 298 -13.37 0.30 -9.16
C VAL A 298 -14.04 -0.84 -9.93
N ARG A 299 -14.53 -1.84 -9.19
CA ARG A 299 -15.09 -3.09 -9.75
C ARG A 299 -15.95 -3.80 -8.70
N PRO A 300 -16.87 -4.69 -9.11
CA PRO A 300 -17.80 -5.34 -8.17
C PRO A 300 -17.24 -6.61 -7.50
N ASN A 301 -15.93 -6.76 -7.34
CA ASN A 301 -15.31 -7.99 -6.83
C ASN A 301 -14.21 -7.80 -5.78
N ASN A 302 -14.18 -6.65 -5.10
CA ASN A 302 -13.13 -6.36 -4.10
C ASN A 302 -13.06 -7.42 -2.98
N ALA A 303 -14.21 -7.98 -2.58
CA ALA A 303 -14.31 -9.02 -1.55
C ALA A 303 -14.59 -10.43 -2.12
N ALA A 304 -13.97 -10.78 -3.26
CA ALA A 304 -13.86 -12.17 -3.68
C ALA A 304 -12.82 -12.93 -2.83
N THR A 305 -13.20 -14.10 -2.30
CA THR A 305 -12.36 -14.92 -1.41
C THR A 305 -12.33 -16.38 -1.85
N PRO A 306 -11.20 -17.11 -1.67
CA PRO A 306 -11.19 -18.56 -1.69
C PRO A 306 -12.16 -19.14 -0.66
N ILE A 307 -12.87 -20.21 -1.05
CA ILE A 307 -13.77 -20.98 -0.18
C ILE A 307 -13.32 -22.44 0.00
N THR A 308 -12.49 -22.96 -0.91
CA THR A 308 -11.91 -24.31 -0.79
C THR A 308 -11.18 -24.46 0.54
N ASP A 309 -11.46 -25.53 1.28
CA ASP A 309 -10.96 -25.83 2.63
C ASP A 309 -11.56 -24.94 3.75
N ARG A 310 -12.43 -23.99 3.40
CA ARG A 310 -13.01 -22.97 4.30
C ARG A 310 -14.53 -22.90 4.22
N GLU A 311 -15.20 -23.84 3.58
CA GLU A 311 -16.65 -23.80 3.35
C GLU A 311 -17.42 -23.69 4.68
N HIS A 312 -16.93 -24.39 5.72
CA HIS A 312 -17.46 -24.35 7.08
C HIS A 312 -17.24 -23.02 7.82
N TRP A 313 -16.44 -22.10 7.26
CA TRP A 313 -16.23 -20.77 7.85
C TRP A 313 -17.40 -19.83 7.59
N PHE A 314 -18.23 -20.12 6.59
CA PHE A 314 -19.29 -19.24 6.15
C PHE A 314 -20.63 -19.72 6.71
N ALA A 315 -21.40 -18.81 7.31
CA ALA A 315 -22.71 -19.12 7.88
C ALA A 315 -23.69 -19.65 6.84
N ALA A 316 -23.61 -19.14 5.62
CA ALA A 316 -24.34 -19.63 4.46
C ALA A 316 -23.59 -19.25 3.18
N LEU A 317 -23.27 -20.25 2.36
CA LEU A 317 -23.00 -20.08 0.94
C LEU A 317 -24.29 -20.42 0.17
N PRO A 318 -24.64 -19.70 -0.90
CA PRO A 318 -25.87 -19.95 -1.63
C PRO A 318 -25.80 -21.28 -2.39
N GLU A 319 -26.97 -21.84 -2.71
CA GLU A 319 -27.08 -22.93 -3.67
C GLU A 319 -26.54 -22.49 -5.04
N ARG A 320 -25.84 -23.40 -5.72
CA ARG A 320 -25.11 -23.07 -6.96
C ARG A 320 -26.01 -22.80 -8.16
N ASP A 321 -27.23 -23.33 -8.15
CA ASP A 321 -28.25 -23.14 -9.17
C ASP A 321 -29.19 -21.94 -8.89
N ALA A 322 -29.10 -21.33 -7.70
CA ALA A 322 -29.81 -20.10 -7.37
C ALA A 322 -29.18 -18.89 -8.09
N PRO A 323 -29.87 -17.73 -8.18
CA PRO A 323 -29.30 -16.52 -8.80
C PRO A 323 -27.95 -16.07 -8.23
N MET A 324 -27.71 -16.29 -6.92
CA MET A 324 -26.42 -15.99 -6.28
C MET A 324 -25.31 -17.00 -6.62
N GLY A 325 -25.65 -18.13 -7.23
CA GLY A 325 -24.70 -19.11 -7.75
C GLY A 325 -23.76 -18.53 -8.82
N ALA A 326 -24.19 -17.45 -9.50
CA ALA A 326 -23.36 -16.71 -10.46
C ALA A 326 -22.09 -16.07 -9.84
N PHE A 327 -22.00 -16.00 -8.51
CA PHE A 327 -20.87 -15.39 -7.80
C PHE A 327 -19.85 -16.41 -7.28
N PHE A 328 -20.06 -17.70 -7.55
CA PHE A 328 -18.98 -18.67 -7.46
C PHE A 328 -18.00 -18.48 -8.61
N GLY A 329 -16.72 -18.66 -8.31
CA GLY A 329 -15.65 -18.57 -9.29
C GLY A 329 -14.53 -19.55 -9.00
N ARG A 330 -13.44 -19.45 -9.77
CA ARG A 330 -12.22 -20.23 -9.56
C ARG A 330 -11.01 -19.31 -9.62
N GLY A 331 -9.99 -19.63 -8.84
CA GLY A 331 -8.71 -18.92 -8.83
C GLY A 331 -7.53 -19.89 -8.82
N SER A 332 -6.40 -19.39 -9.29
CA SER A 332 -5.09 -20.05 -9.21
C SER A 332 -3.95 -19.09 -8.92
N TRP A 333 -4.20 -17.77 -9.00
CA TRP A 333 -3.21 -16.76 -8.66
C TRP A 333 -3.07 -16.68 -7.14
N ALA A 334 -1.92 -17.09 -6.64
CA ALA A 334 -1.53 -17.04 -5.23
C ALA A 334 0.01 -17.07 -5.18
N PRO A 335 0.70 -15.93 -5.38
CA PRO A 335 2.16 -15.88 -5.41
C PRO A 335 2.79 -16.37 -4.09
N HIS A 336 2.06 -16.27 -2.98
CA HIS A 336 2.47 -16.68 -1.65
C HIS A 336 1.30 -17.28 -0.86
N GLY A 337 1.62 -17.87 0.29
CA GLY A 337 0.63 -18.28 1.29
C GLY A 337 -0.02 -19.62 1.00
N TYR A 338 -1.15 -19.88 1.67
CA TYR A 338 -1.75 -21.22 1.75
C TYR A 338 -2.15 -21.81 0.39
N TYR A 339 -2.66 -20.98 -0.53
CA TYR A 339 -3.11 -21.42 -1.85
C TYR A 339 -2.01 -21.39 -2.92
N GLN A 340 -0.75 -21.13 -2.57
CA GLN A 340 0.35 -21.11 -3.52
C GLN A 340 0.46 -22.45 -4.26
N GLY A 341 0.47 -22.39 -5.60
CA GLY A 341 0.53 -23.57 -6.46
C GLY A 341 -0.75 -24.41 -6.50
N ARG A 342 -1.89 -23.88 -6.01
CA ARG A 342 -3.17 -24.59 -5.96
C ARG A 342 -4.23 -23.92 -6.85
N HIS A 343 -5.17 -24.73 -7.31
CA HIS A 343 -6.45 -24.26 -7.81
C HIS A 343 -7.47 -24.29 -6.68
N TYR A 344 -8.33 -23.28 -6.61
CA TYR A 344 -9.33 -23.16 -5.56
C TYR A 344 -10.62 -22.54 -6.12
N GLU A 345 -11.74 -22.87 -5.49
CA GLU A 345 -13.02 -22.19 -5.70
C GLU A 345 -13.09 -20.92 -4.88
N THR A 346 -13.86 -19.95 -5.37
CA THR A 346 -14.04 -18.64 -4.75
C THR A 346 -15.52 -18.28 -4.67
N PHE A 347 -15.86 -17.34 -3.79
CA PHE A 347 -17.16 -16.68 -3.77
C PHE A 347 -16.98 -15.16 -3.66
N ASN A 348 -17.78 -14.40 -4.42
CA ASN A 348 -17.72 -12.93 -4.47
C ASN A 348 -18.86 -12.29 -3.64
N PHE A 349 -18.55 -11.93 -2.39
CA PHE A 349 -19.52 -11.29 -1.49
C PHE A 349 -19.90 -9.87 -1.92
N THR A 350 -18.98 -9.11 -2.54
CA THR A 350 -19.30 -7.75 -3.04
C THR A 350 -20.43 -7.81 -4.07
N ALA A 351 -20.28 -8.62 -5.12
CA ALA A 351 -21.32 -8.74 -6.15
C ALA A 351 -22.62 -9.36 -5.61
N ALA A 352 -22.53 -10.32 -4.68
CA ALA A 352 -23.71 -10.87 -4.02
C ALA A 352 -24.48 -9.80 -3.23
N ASN A 353 -23.78 -8.90 -2.54
CA ASN A 353 -24.40 -7.79 -1.82
C ASN A 353 -24.94 -6.71 -2.76
N LEU A 354 -24.31 -6.46 -3.91
CA LEU A 354 -24.86 -5.58 -4.94
C LEU A 354 -26.18 -6.13 -5.50
N LEU A 355 -26.26 -7.43 -5.78
CA LEU A 355 -27.52 -8.08 -6.19
C LEU A 355 -28.60 -7.96 -5.12
N ARG A 356 -28.24 -8.17 -3.84
CA ARG A 356 -29.16 -7.96 -2.71
C ARG A 356 -29.66 -6.51 -2.65
N LYS A 357 -28.75 -5.54 -2.77
CA LYS A 357 -29.02 -4.12 -2.56
C LYS A 357 -29.82 -3.48 -3.71
N TYR A 358 -29.57 -3.91 -4.95
CA TYR A 358 -30.10 -3.24 -6.15
C TYR A 358 -30.96 -4.14 -7.05
N GLY A 359 -31.06 -5.44 -6.77
CA GLY A 359 -31.83 -6.37 -7.58
C GLY A 359 -31.13 -6.74 -8.90
N PRO A 360 -31.86 -7.34 -9.86
CA PRO A 360 -31.29 -7.91 -11.08
C PRO A 360 -30.47 -6.94 -11.95
N ASP A 361 -30.77 -5.64 -11.90
CA ASP A 361 -30.09 -4.60 -12.68
C ASP A 361 -28.84 -4.02 -11.96
N TRP A 362 -28.33 -4.71 -10.95
CA TRP A 362 -27.27 -4.20 -10.08
C TRP A 362 -26.01 -3.80 -10.85
N GLN A 363 -25.63 -4.46 -11.96
CA GLN A 363 -24.42 -4.10 -12.71
C GLN A 363 -24.50 -2.67 -13.27
N GLU A 364 -25.61 -2.34 -13.94
CA GLU A 364 -25.82 -1.01 -14.54
C GLU A 364 -26.01 0.05 -13.45
N ILE A 365 -26.72 -0.29 -12.37
CA ILE A 365 -26.86 0.60 -11.21
C ILE A 365 -25.49 0.88 -10.58
N HIS A 366 -24.69 -0.15 -10.35
CA HIS A 366 -23.35 -0.04 -9.77
C HIS A 366 -22.42 0.78 -10.67
N ALA A 367 -22.37 0.51 -11.98
CA ALA A 367 -21.54 1.26 -12.92
C ALA A 367 -21.87 2.77 -12.91
N ARG A 368 -23.16 3.13 -12.94
CA ARG A 368 -23.58 4.54 -12.81
C ARG A 368 -23.28 5.13 -11.44
N LEU A 369 -23.48 4.36 -10.37
CA LEU A 369 -23.17 4.78 -9.01
C LEU A 369 -21.68 5.02 -8.81
N CYS A 370 -20.79 4.20 -9.39
CA CYS A 370 -19.35 4.43 -9.34
C CYS A 370 -18.98 5.82 -9.87
N HIS A 371 -19.47 6.20 -11.06
CA HIS A 371 -19.25 7.54 -11.58
C HIS A 371 -19.86 8.65 -10.71
N ARG A 372 -21.07 8.44 -10.20
CA ARG A 372 -21.73 9.41 -9.32
C ARG A 372 -20.97 9.59 -8.00
N ARG A 373 -20.52 8.50 -7.40
CA ARG A 373 -19.71 8.47 -6.18
C ARG A 373 -18.42 9.23 -6.39
N LEU A 374 -17.63 8.88 -7.40
CA LEU A 374 -16.35 9.54 -7.66
C LEU A 374 -16.53 11.05 -7.82
N ARG A 375 -17.49 11.50 -8.65
CA ARG A 375 -17.76 12.94 -8.77
C ARG A 375 -18.20 13.57 -7.45
N SER A 376 -19.10 12.93 -6.69
CA SER A 376 -19.59 13.41 -5.39
C SER A 376 -18.52 13.42 -4.30
N TRP A 377 -17.56 12.51 -4.36
CA TRP A 377 -16.43 12.41 -3.44
C TRP A 377 -15.24 13.27 -3.89
N ALA A 378 -15.46 14.13 -4.89
CA ALA A 378 -14.46 15.00 -5.48
C ALA A 378 -13.20 14.25 -5.93
N MET A 379 -13.41 13.11 -6.61
CA MET A 379 -12.40 12.33 -7.33
C MET A 379 -12.70 12.37 -8.83
N ASN A 380 -11.67 12.56 -9.65
CA ASN A 380 -11.79 12.74 -11.10
C ASN A 380 -11.14 11.62 -11.92
N THR A 381 -10.63 10.56 -11.31
CA THR A 381 -9.97 9.47 -12.03
C THR A 381 -10.41 8.09 -11.52
N ILE A 382 -10.81 7.20 -12.44
CA ILE A 382 -10.88 5.75 -12.19
C ILE A 382 -9.46 5.20 -12.34
N GLY A 383 -8.89 4.78 -11.21
CA GLY A 383 -7.53 4.26 -11.13
C GLY A 383 -7.39 2.86 -11.71
N ASN A 384 -6.24 2.27 -11.44
CA ASN A 384 -5.78 1.04 -12.04
C ASN A 384 -6.65 -0.18 -11.68
N TRP A 385 -6.61 -1.23 -12.51
CA TRP A 385 -7.33 -2.50 -12.31
C TRP A 385 -8.85 -2.39 -12.09
N SER A 386 -9.45 -1.31 -12.60
CA SER A 386 -10.88 -1.07 -12.58
C SER A 386 -11.59 -1.81 -13.73
N ASP A 387 -12.90 -2.00 -13.60
CA ASP A 387 -13.70 -2.78 -14.55
C ASP A 387 -13.95 -2.02 -15.86
N GLU A 388 -13.69 -2.68 -17.00
CA GLU A 388 -13.91 -2.13 -18.35
C GLU A 388 -15.36 -1.70 -18.56
N ALA A 389 -16.32 -2.48 -18.08
CA ALA A 389 -17.73 -2.16 -18.22
C ALA A 389 -18.12 -0.87 -17.50
N ILE A 390 -17.37 -0.47 -16.48
CA ILE A 390 -17.61 0.78 -15.74
C ILE A 390 -16.93 1.94 -16.46
N TYR A 391 -15.60 1.93 -16.63
CA TYR A 391 -14.91 3.11 -17.15
C TYR A 391 -15.29 3.44 -18.61
N ARG A 392 -15.79 2.46 -19.37
CA ARG A 392 -16.31 2.67 -20.74
C ARG A 392 -17.62 3.42 -20.82
N HIS A 393 -18.26 3.74 -19.69
CA HIS A 393 -19.36 4.71 -19.67
C HIS A 393 -18.90 6.15 -19.96
N ARG A 394 -17.57 6.41 -19.96
CA ARG A 394 -16.97 7.68 -20.40
C ARG A 394 -17.56 8.90 -19.68
N LYS A 395 -17.63 8.81 -18.35
CA LYS A 395 -18.05 9.91 -17.45
C LYS A 395 -16.98 10.36 -16.47
N THR A 396 -15.93 9.55 -16.32
CA THR A 396 -14.78 9.83 -15.46
C THR A 396 -13.55 9.32 -16.21
N PRO A 397 -12.51 10.13 -16.36
CA PRO A 397 -11.25 9.67 -16.94
C PRO A 397 -10.70 8.45 -16.21
N TYR A 398 -9.90 7.64 -16.90
CA TYR A 398 -9.42 6.38 -16.35
C TYR A 398 -8.00 6.02 -16.81
N THR A 399 -7.37 5.13 -16.06
CA THR A 399 -6.10 4.48 -16.44
C THR A 399 -6.30 2.99 -16.70
N VAL A 400 -5.43 2.39 -17.52
CA VAL A 400 -5.48 0.95 -17.82
C VAL A 400 -4.14 0.29 -17.49
N SER A 401 -4.19 -0.94 -16.94
CA SER A 401 -3.00 -1.78 -16.79
C SER A 401 -2.89 -2.80 -17.90
N ILE A 402 -1.66 -2.97 -18.36
CA ILE A 402 -1.27 -3.95 -19.35
C ILE A 402 -0.19 -4.82 -18.74
N SER A 403 -0.40 -6.12 -18.74
CA SER A 403 0.62 -7.11 -18.41
C SER A 403 0.54 -8.22 -19.43
N ALA A 404 1.69 -8.74 -19.84
CA ALA A 404 1.78 -9.80 -20.83
C ALA A 404 2.53 -11.01 -20.28
N ALA A 405 2.30 -12.17 -20.90
CA ALA A 405 3.10 -13.36 -20.67
C ALA A 405 4.55 -13.09 -21.08
N ARG A 406 5.51 -13.62 -20.31
CA ARG A 406 6.93 -13.37 -20.51
C ARG A 406 7.78 -14.45 -19.86
N LYS A 407 8.94 -14.73 -20.45
CA LYS A 407 9.99 -15.49 -19.77
C LYS A 407 10.75 -14.55 -18.83
N PRO A 408 11.14 -15.02 -17.64
CA PRO A 408 11.94 -14.21 -16.74
C PRO A 408 13.44 -14.32 -17.05
N ILE A 409 14.22 -13.35 -16.55
CA ILE A 409 15.66 -13.55 -16.28
C ILE A 409 15.75 -14.57 -15.15
N GLU A 410 16.20 -15.79 -15.45
CA GLU A 410 16.03 -16.94 -14.56
C GLU A 410 16.85 -16.84 -13.27
N GLY A 411 17.99 -16.16 -13.33
CA GLY A 411 18.82 -15.86 -12.16
C GLY A 411 18.29 -14.73 -11.28
N SER A 412 17.19 -14.07 -11.64
CA SER A 412 16.60 -13.01 -10.83
C SER A 412 15.67 -13.57 -9.74
N SER A 413 15.38 -12.75 -8.74
CA SER A 413 14.45 -13.05 -7.65
C SER A 413 13.62 -11.81 -7.33
N GLY A 414 12.50 -12.01 -6.66
CA GLY A 414 11.59 -10.91 -6.32
C GLY A 414 10.39 -11.39 -5.52
N TYR A 415 9.72 -10.45 -4.87
CA TYR A 415 8.53 -10.73 -4.07
C TYR A 415 7.41 -11.30 -4.96
N TRP A 416 6.95 -10.53 -5.95
CA TRP A 416 5.88 -10.97 -6.87
C TRP A 416 6.31 -11.97 -7.94
N GLY A 417 7.61 -12.28 -8.01
CA GLY A 417 8.20 -13.16 -9.00
C GLY A 417 9.49 -12.60 -9.59
N LYS A 418 10.03 -13.34 -10.56
CA LYS A 418 11.27 -12.99 -11.26
C LYS A 418 11.05 -11.83 -12.25
N PHE A 419 12.13 -11.11 -12.55
CA PHE A 419 12.10 -9.98 -13.48
C PHE A 419 11.90 -10.45 -14.92
N PRO A 420 11.04 -9.80 -15.73
CA PRO A 420 10.84 -10.17 -17.13
C PRO A 420 12.08 -9.92 -17.98
N ASP A 421 12.47 -10.87 -18.82
CA ASP A 421 13.59 -10.68 -19.74
C ASP A 421 13.18 -9.75 -20.91
N PRO A 422 13.70 -8.51 -20.99
CA PRO A 422 13.28 -7.56 -22.01
C PRO A 422 13.97 -7.78 -23.37
N PHE A 423 14.89 -8.74 -23.46
CA PHE A 423 15.56 -9.14 -24.71
C PHE A 423 14.86 -10.32 -25.39
N GLU A 424 13.95 -11.01 -24.71
CA GLU A 424 13.15 -12.07 -25.31
C GLU A 424 12.20 -11.50 -26.39
N PRO A 425 12.20 -12.05 -27.61
CA PRO A 425 11.27 -11.62 -28.66
C PRO A 425 9.79 -11.77 -28.25
N ASP A 426 9.50 -12.80 -27.46
CA ASP A 426 8.16 -13.10 -26.95
C ASP A 426 7.62 -12.00 -26.04
N PHE A 427 8.48 -11.22 -25.37
CA PHE A 427 8.04 -10.10 -24.53
C PHE A 427 7.38 -9.01 -25.38
N ARG A 428 8.03 -8.58 -26.46
CA ARG A 428 7.45 -7.59 -27.39
C ARG A 428 6.17 -8.13 -28.03
N ALA A 429 6.20 -9.37 -28.53
CA ALA A 429 5.07 -9.95 -29.24
C ALA A 429 3.84 -10.09 -28.32
N SER A 430 4.03 -10.57 -27.09
CA SER A 430 2.96 -10.73 -26.11
C SER A 430 2.39 -9.38 -25.66
N LEU A 431 3.25 -8.37 -25.45
CA LEU A 431 2.81 -7.02 -25.12
C LEU A 431 2.04 -6.38 -26.27
N ALA A 432 2.49 -6.57 -27.52
CA ALA A 432 1.81 -6.07 -28.71
C ALA A 432 0.44 -6.73 -28.91
N GLY A 433 0.34 -8.05 -28.67
CA GLY A 433 -0.93 -8.77 -28.66
C GLY A 433 -1.90 -8.19 -27.62
N ARG A 434 -1.43 -7.99 -26.39
CA ARG A 434 -2.27 -7.41 -25.33
C ARG A 434 -2.69 -5.97 -25.64
N MET A 435 -1.82 -5.14 -26.22
CA MET A 435 -2.19 -3.80 -26.66
C MET A 435 -3.17 -3.79 -27.85
N ALA A 436 -3.09 -4.79 -28.74
CA ALA A 436 -4.04 -4.92 -29.84
C ALA A 436 -5.48 -5.15 -29.35
N ASP A 437 -5.65 -5.84 -28.21
CA ASP A 437 -6.96 -6.03 -27.58
C ASP A 437 -7.60 -4.71 -27.10
N GLU A 438 -6.82 -3.64 -26.93
CA GLU A 438 -7.31 -2.33 -26.52
C GLU A 438 -7.84 -1.47 -27.69
N LYS A 439 -7.67 -1.92 -28.92
CA LYS A 439 -8.17 -1.23 -30.11
C LYS A 439 -9.70 -1.13 -30.09
N GLY A 440 -10.23 0.08 -30.25
CA GLY A 440 -11.67 0.36 -30.17
C GLY A 440 -12.22 0.40 -28.73
N LYS A 441 -11.37 0.05 -27.75
CA LYS A 441 -11.61 0.19 -26.32
C LYS A 441 -10.83 1.40 -25.82
N SER A 442 -9.77 1.21 -25.05
CA SER A 442 -9.05 2.29 -24.39
C SER A 442 -7.98 2.95 -25.27
N ALA A 443 -7.54 2.32 -26.36
CA ALA A 443 -6.51 2.87 -27.24
C ALA A 443 -7.04 4.12 -27.95
N ASP A 444 -6.34 5.24 -27.75
CA ASP A 444 -6.73 6.58 -28.22
C ASP A 444 -8.14 7.02 -27.77
N ASP A 445 -8.70 6.43 -26.71
CA ASP A 445 -9.92 6.95 -26.10
C ASP A 445 -9.58 8.28 -25.38
N PRO A 446 -10.24 9.41 -25.68
CA PRO A 446 -10.00 10.68 -24.99
C PRO A 446 -10.15 10.61 -23.48
N TRP A 447 -10.92 9.64 -22.95
CA TRP A 447 -11.11 9.44 -21.52
C TRP A 447 -9.98 8.62 -20.87
N CYS A 448 -9.16 7.93 -21.66
CA CYS A 448 -8.02 7.15 -21.16
C CYS A 448 -6.82 8.08 -20.94
N LEU A 449 -6.43 8.28 -19.69
CA LEU A 449 -5.21 9.02 -19.35
C LEU A 449 -3.98 8.33 -19.93
N GLY A 450 -3.86 7.02 -19.73
CA GLY A 450 -2.65 6.31 -20.03
C GLY A 450 -2.63 4.84 -19.60
N TYR A 451 -1.56 4.17 -20.02
CA TYR A 451 -1.28 2.78 -19.71
C TYR A 451 -0.15 2.64 -18.69
N PHE A 452 -0.40 1.93 -17.61
CA PHE A 452 0.64 1.28 -16.83
C PHE A 452 1.00 -0.06 -17.49
N VAL A 453 2.29 -0.36 -17.61
CA VAL A 453 2.77 -1.67 -18.07
C VAL A 453 3.45 -2.38 -16.91
N ASP A 454 2.91 -3.54 -16.53
CA ASP A 454 3.25 -4.28 -15.32
C ASP A 454 3.03 -3.49 -14.01
N ASN A 455 3.47 -4.06 -12.89
CA ASN A 455 3.34 -3.50 -11.55
C ASN A 455 4.44 -4.07 -10.63
N GLU A 456 5.10 -3.22 -9.85
CA GLU A 456 6.01 -3.60 -8.75
C GLU A 456 7.06 -4.67 -9.11
N LEU A 457 7.70 -4.51 -10.28
CA LEU A 457 8.75 -5.41 -10.72
C LEU A 457 9.96 -5.40 -9.77
N ALA A 458 10.65 -6.54 -9.68
CA ALA A 458 11.80 -6.72 -8.81
C ALA A 458 13.10 -6.16 -9.42
N TRP A 459 13.25 -4.84 -9.38
CA TRP A 459 14.43 -4.15 -9.91
C TRP A 459 15.71 -4.42 -9.11
N GLY A 460 15.57 -4.76 -7.83
CA GLY A 460 16.69 -5.10 -6.95
C GLY A 460 17.67 -3.94 -6.71
N ALA A 461 18.86 -4.29 -6.20
CA ALA A 461 19.96 -3.35 -6.09
C ALA A 461 20.51 -2.98 -7.48
N GLU A 462 21.39 -1.98 -7.52
CA GLU A 462 21.88 -1.35 -8.75
C GLU A 462 22.38 -2.34 -9.82
N LEU A 463 23.06 -3.42 -9.41
CA LEU A 463 23.68 -4.40 -10.29
C LEU A 463 22.96 -5.76 -10.35
N SER A 464 21.84 -5.91 -9.62
CA SER A 464 21.18 -7.20 -9.42
C SER A 464 20.74 -7.85 -10.73
N LEU A 465 20.22 -7.08 -11.69
CA LEU A 465 19.73 -7.64 -12.96
C LEU A 465 20.87 -8.10 -13.89
N ALA A 466 22.04 -7.45 -13.85
CA ALA A 466 23.21 -7.89 -14.62
C ALA A 466 23.82 -9.17 -14.04
N LEU A 467 23.94 -9.24 -12.71
CA LEU A 467 24.36 -10.46 -12.02
C LEU A 467 23.38 -11.62 -12.28
N ALA A 468 22.08 -11.34 -12.23
CA ALA A 468 21.03 -12.31 -12.54
C ALA A 468 21.13 -12.84 -13.99
N ALA A 469 21.43 -11.98 -14.96
CA ALA A 469 21.63 -12.41 -16.34
C ALA A 469 22.85 -13.35 -16.47
N LEU A 470 23.97 -13.08 -15.78
CA LEU A 470 25.12 -13.99 -15.78
C LEU A 470 24.83 -15.32 -15.05
N ALA A 471 24.03 -15.29 -13.97
CA ALA A 471 23.57 -16.49 -13.25
C ALA A 471 22.53 -17.33 -14.02
N SER A 472 22.05 -16.83 -15.16
CA SER A 472 21.02 -17.49 -15.95
C SER A 472 21.59 -18.58 -16.88
N PRO A 473 20.74 -19.50 -17.40
CA PRO A 473 21.15 -20.46 -18.42
C PRO A 473 21.76 -19.80 -19.66
N ALA A 474 22.65 -20.53 -20.35
CA ALA A 474 23.42 -20.01 -21.48
C ALA A 474 22.51 -19.44 -22.57
N GLU A 475 21.41 -20.11 -22.87
CA GLU A 475 20.47 -19.81 -23.95
C GLU A 475 19.55 -18.61 -23.70
N GLN A 476 19.50 -18.06 -22.48
CA GLN A 476 18.60 -16.95 -22.17
C GLN A 476 19.00 -15.66 -22.90
N ALA A 477 18.01 -14.92 -23.39
CA ALA A 477 18.21 -13.73 -24.21
C ALA A 477 19.02 -12.64 -23.47
N ALA A 478 18.72 -12.35 -22.20
CA ALA A 478 19.49 -11.39 -21.42
C ALA A 478 20.97 -11.81 -21.28
N LYS A 479 21.25 -13.10 -21.06
CA LYS A 479 22.62 -13.58 -20.96
C LYS A 479 23.36 -13.46 -22.29
N GLN A 480 22.71 -13.82 -23.39
CA GLN A 480 23.27 -13.67 -24.73
C GLN A 480 23.53 -12.21 -25.09
N ALA A 481 22.62 -11.30 -24.73
CA ALA A 481 22.80 -9.86 -24.91
C ALA A 481 24.02 -9.34 -24.14
N PHE A 482 24.22 -9.80 -22.89
CA PHE A 482 25.39 -9.40 -22.11
C PHE A 482 26.68 -9.96 -22.69
N LEU A 483 26.70 -11.25 -23.05
CA LEU A 483 27.86 -11.87 -23.71
C LEU A 483 28.23 -11.17 -25.01
N GLN A 484 27.25 -10.66 -25.76
CA GLN A 484 27.51 -9.87 -26.96
C GLN A 484 28.25 -8.56 -26.64
N ASP A 485 27.81 -7.82 -25.62
CA ASP A 485 28.46 -6.58 -25.19
C ASP A 485 29.91 -6.84 -24.74
N LEU A 486 30.11 -7.90 -23.97
CA LEU A 486 31.43 -8.31 -23.48
C LEU A 486 32.36 -8.73 -24.63
N LYS A 487 31.86 -9.52 -25.59
CA LYS A 487 32.62 -9.89 -26.79
C LYS A 487 33.01 -8.67 -27.61
N GLN A 488 32.10 -7.70 -27.74
CA GLN A 488 32.38 -6.47 -28.47
C GLN A 488 33.44 -5.61 -27.77
N LYS A 489 33.40 -5.52 -26.43
CA LYS A 489 34.36 -4.72 -25.64
C LYS A 489 35.75 -5.37 -25.57
N TYR A 490 35.82 -6.66 -25.26
CA TYR A 490 37.10 -7.33 -24.96
C TYR A 490 37.70 -8.07 -26.15
N ALA A 491 36.90 -8.43 -27.17
CA ALA A 491 37.25 -9.27 -28.32
C ALA A 491 37.63 -10.72 -27.97
N THR A 492 38.49 -10.96 -26.98
CA THR A 492 38.94 -12.29 -26.54
C THR A 492 38.61 -12.55 -25.07
N ILE A 493 38.50 -13.83 -24.70
CA ILE A 493 38.13 -14.20 -23.32
C ILE A 493 39.26 -13.88 -22.34
N GLU A 494 40.52 -13.93 -22.79
CA GLU A 494 41.71 -13.65 -21.98
C GLU A 494 41.71 -12.20 -21.51
N ARG A 495 41.30 -11.26 -22.36
CA ARG A 495 41.19 -9.85 -21.99
C ARG A 495 40.08 -9.59 -20.98
N LEU A 496 38.97 -10.32 -21.07
CA LEU A 496 37.92 -10.28 -20.05
C LEU A 496 38.43 -10.88 -18.73
N ASN A 497 39.10 -12.03 -18.79
CA ASN A 497 39.68 -12.70 -17.63
C ASN A 497 40.70 -11.80 -16.91
N GLU A 498 41.53 -11.07 -17.65
CA GLU A 498 42.44 -10.07 -17.09
C GLU A 498 41.69 -8.95 -16.37
N ALA A 499 40.65 -8.39 -17.01
CA ALA A 499 39.86 -7.29 -16.45
C ALA A 499 39.05 -7.70 -15.21
N TRP A 500 38.42 -8.87 -15.24
CA TRP A 500 37.54 -9.36 -14.18
C TRP A 500 38.28 -10.21 -13.14
N GLN A 501 39.55 -10.55 -13.39
CA GLN A 501 40.32 -11.54 -12.64
C GLN A 501 39.59 -12.88 -12.51
N THR A 502 39.13 -13.39 -13.66
CA THR A 502 38.46 -14.68 -13.80
C THR A 502 39.30 -15.64 -14.65
N GLU A 503 38.91 -16.92 -14.70
CA GLU A 503 39.65 -17.97 -15.41
C GLU A 503 38.75 -18.77 -16.35
N HIS A 504 37.90 -18.08 -17.12
CA HIS A 504 37.04 -18.76 -18.10
C HIS A 504 37.86 -19.29 -19.28
N GLU A 505 37.77 -20.59 -19.58
CA GLU A 505 38.51 -21.23 -20.68
C GLU A 505 38.13 -20.69 -22.08
N SER A 506 36.90 -20.18 -22.24
CA SER A 506 36.40 -19.64 -23.50
C SER A 506 35.14 -18.80 -23.27
N TRP A 507 34.70 -18.08 -24.31
CA TRP A 507 33.38 -17.45 -24.33
C TRP A 507 32.24 -18.45 -24.11
N HIS A 508 32.41 -19.70 -24.56
CA HIS A 508 31.45 -20.77 -24.30
C HIS A 508 31.47 -21.18 -22.82
N GLY A 509 32.65 -21.25 -22.20
CA GLY A 509 32.80 -21.49 -20.76
C GLY A 509 32.11 -20.42 -19.90
N LEU A 510 32.30 -19.14 -20.23
CA LEU A 510 31.58 -18.04 -19.56
C LEU A 510 30.06 -18.15 -19.78
N ALA A 511 29.61 -18.47 -21.00
CA ALA A 511 28.19 -18.64 -21.30
C ALA A 511 27.56 -19.80 -20.50
N ALA A 512 28.29 -20.90 -20.30
CA ALA A 512 27.82 -22.06 -19.53
C ALA A 512 27.87 -21.80 -18.00
N SER A 513 28.80 -20.99 -17.52
CA SER A 513 28.93 -20.65 -16.09
C SER A 513 27.67 -19.99 -15.56
N ARG A 514 27.15 -20.45 -14.42
CA ARG A 514 26.04 -19.79 -13.70
C ARG A 514 26.51 -19.07 -12.43
N THR A 515 27.82 -18.94 -12.25
CA THR A 515 28.43 -18.22 -11.13
C THR A 515 28.81 -16.82 -11.61
N PRO A 516 28.17 -15.76 -11.09
CA PRO A 516 28.56 -14.39 -11.41
C PRO A 516 29.98 -14.08 -10.90
N PRO A 517 30.68 -13.11 -11.53
CA PRO A 517 31.99 -12.65 -11.07
C PRO A 517 31.88 -11.89 -9.74
N GLU A 518 33.02 -11.60 -9.14
CA GLU A 518 33.09 -10.64 -8.03
C GLU A 518 32.65 -9.25 -8.51
N GLU A 519 31.63 -8.69 -7.86
CA GLU A 519 30.99 -7.45 -8.29
C GLU A 519 31.99 -6.29 -8.43
N ALA A 520 32.93 -6.14 -7.49
CA ALA A 520 33.89 -5.05 -7.49
C ALA A 520 34.81 -5.05 -8.73
N LYS A 521 35.15 -6.23 -9.26
CA LYS A 521 36.07 -6.40 -10.40
C LYS A 521 35.36 -6.20 -11.75
N ALA A 522 34.08 -6.57 -11.83
CA ALA A 522 33.26 -6.46 -13.03
C ALA A 522 32.30 -5.26 -13.02
N ARG A 523 32.42 -4.36 -12.02
CA ARG A 523 31.40 -3.33 -11.71
C ARG A 523 31.02 -2.45 -12.90
N GLU A 524 31.99 -1.99 -13.68
CA GLU A 524 31.72 -1.12 -14.83
C GLU A 524 30.83 -1.81 -15.88
N ASP A 525 31.15 -3.06 -16.22
CA ASP A 525 30.40 -3.84 -17.21
C ASP A 525 29.03 -4.28 -16.68
N LEU A 526 28.97 -4.67 -15.41
CA LEU A 526 27.71 -4.97 -14.72
C LEU A 526 26.79 -3.74 -14.70
N ALA A 527 27.33 -2.56 -14.40
CA ALA A 527 26.59 -1.30 -14.38
C ALA A 527 26.08 -0.90 -15.76
N ALA A 528 26.92 -1.02 -16.79
CA ALA A 528 26.54 -0.76 -18.17
C ALA A 528 25.41 -1.70 -18.61
N PHE A 529 25.53 -3.00 -18.35
CA PHE A 529 24.50 -3.95 -18.73
C PHE A 529 23.21 -3.81 -17.91
N ALA A 530 23.28 -3.55 -16.60
CA ALA A 530 22.10 -3.27 -15.77
C ALA A 530 21.30 -2.07 -16.29
N THR A 531 22.00 -1.02 -16.75
CA THR A 531 21.39 0.14 -17.42
C THR A 531 20.71 -0.29 -18.70
N ARG A 532 21.39 -1.08 -19.54
CA ARG A 532 20.84 -1.60 -20.79
C ARG A 532 19.58 -2.45 -20.56
N VAL A 533 19.53 -3.28 -19.52
CA VAL A 533 18.32 -4.05 -19.17
C VAL A 533 17.14 -3.11 -18.89
N ALA A 534 17.35 -2.08 -18.06
CA ALA A 534 16.31 -1.12 -17.72
C ALA A 534 15.83 -0.32 -18.94
N GLU A 535 16.77 0.23 -19.72
CA GLU A 535 16.46 0.97 -20.95
C GLU A 535 15.72 0.10 -21.97
N GLN A 536 16.15 -1.15 -22.14
CA GLN A 536 15.51 -2.09 -23.06
C GLN A 536 14.07 -2.39 -22.66
N TYR A 537 13.81 -2.64 -21.37
CA TYR A 537 12.45 -2.85 -20.85
C TYR A 537 11.55 -1.65 -21.18
N PHE A 538 11.94 -0.45 -20.75
CA PHE A 538 11.12 0.74 -20.93
C PHE A 538 10.94 1.13 -22.40
N ARG A 539 11.98 0.94 -23.22
CA ARG A 539 11.93 1.18 -24.67
C ARG A 539 10.92 0.26 -25.35
N VAL A 540 10.98 -1.06 -25.09
CA VAL A 540 10.01 -2.01 -25.68
C VAL A 540 8.59 -1.65 -25.28
N CYS A 541 8.36 -1.36 -23.99
CA CYS A 541 7.04 -0.94 -23.50
C CYS A 541 6.54 0.33 -24.21
N ARG A 542 7.38 1.37 -24.26
CA ARG A 542 7.06 2.65 -24.91
C ARG A 542 6.70 2.47 -26.39
N GLU A 543 7.54 1.75 -27.13
CA GLU A 543 7.34 1.53 -28.57
C GLU A 543 6.03 0.79 -28.83
N VAL A 544 5.75 -0.27 -28.08
CA VAL A 544 4.52 -1.07 -28.25
C VAL A 544 3.27 -0.28 -27.89
N VAL A 545 3.28 0.45 -26.76
CA VAL A 545 2.16 1.31 -26.36
C VAL A 545 1.90 2.36 -27.43
N LYS A 546 2.95 3.06 -27.89
CA LYS A 546 2.78 4.13 -28.89
C LYS A 546 2.47 3.66 -30.30
N GLN A 547 2.81 2.42 -30.64
CA GLN A 547 2.38 1.83 -31.90
C GLN A 547 0.87 1.55 -31.92
N ALA A 548 0.29 1.16 -30.78
CA ALA A 548 -1.13 0.81 -30.67
C ALA A 548 -2.02 2.00 -30.28
N ALA A 549 -1.51 2.94 -29.49
CA ALA A 549 -2.21 4.10 -28.96
C ALA A 549 -1.28 5.34 -28.99
N PRO A 550 -1.00 5.91 -30.17
CA PRO A 550 -0.04 7.00 -30.37
C PRO A 550 -0.30 8.24 -29.50
N ASN A 551 -1.56 8.53 -29.16
CA ASN A 551 -1.92 9.73 -28.41
C ASN A 551 -2.13 9.47 -26.91
N THR A 552 -2.12 8.22 -26.45
CA THR A 552 -2.35 7.85 -25.04
C THR A 552 -1.03 7.79 -24.27
N MET A 553 -0.98 8.31 -23.03
CA MET A 553 0.27 8.35 -22.25
C MET A 553 0.80 6.96 -21.86
N TYR A 554 2.12 6.81 -21.83
CA TYR A 554 2.80 5.68 -21.17
C TYR A 554 3.20 6.11 -19.74
N LEU A 555 2.63 5.42 -18.75
CA LEU A 555 2.69 5.77 -17.33
C LEU A 555 3.75 4.96 -16.54
N GLY A 556 4.61 4.20 -17.21
CA GLY A 556 5.63 3.37 -16.56
C GLY A 556 5.08 2.09 -15.94
N CYS A 557 5.71 1.60 -14.87
CA CYS A 557 5.50 0.27 -14.30
C CYS A 557 5.29 0.20 -12.78
N ARG A 558 4.87 1.31 -12.15
CA ARG A 558 4.46 1.40 -10.74
C ARG A 558 5.52 0.83 -9.78
N PHE A 559 6.61 1.58 -9.63
CA PHE A 559 7.73 1.19 -8.77
C PHE A 559 7.33 1.14 -7.27
N ALA A 560 7.52 0.00 -6.60
CA ALA A 560 7.50 -0.10 -5.13
C ALA A 560 8.90 -0.06 -4.51
N TRP A 561 9.79 -0.90 -5.03
CA TRP A 561 11.22 -0.93 -4.69
C TRP A 561 12.04 -0.77 -5.97
N VAL A 562 12.88 0.26 -6.02
CA VAL A 562 13.55 0.67 -7.26
C VAL A 562 14.92 1.29 -6.97
N ASN A 563 15.86 1.10 -7.89
CA ASN A 563 17.16 1.76 -7.89
C ASN A 563 17.17 2.97 -8.84
N ASP A 564 18.15 3.85 -8.65
CA ASP A 564 18.32 5.08 -9.43
C ASP A 564 18.36 4.83 -10.96
N ARG A 565 19.07 3.78 -11.40
CA ARG A 565 19.21 3.43 -12.82
C ARG A 565 17.87 3.16 -13.50
N ALA A 566 17.00 2.37 -12.85
CA ALA A 566 15.68 2.08 -13.37
C ALA A 566 14.79 3.34 -13.44
N VAL A 567 14.90 4.25 -12.47
CA VAL A 567 14.19 5.54 -12.51
C VAL A 567 14.69 6.42 -13.66
N ARG A 568 16.00 6.50 -13.89
CA ARG A 568 16.57 7.24 -15.03
C ARG A 568 16.16 6.66 -16.37
N ALA A 569 16.16 5.34 -16.51
CA ALA A 569 15.69 4.66 -17.72
C ALA A 569 14.20 4.95 -17.99
N ALA A 570 13.35 4.89 -16.96
CA ALA A 570 11.94 5.28 -17.07
C ALA A 570 11.80 6.76 -17.46
N ALA A 571 12.57 7.64 -16.84
CA ALA A 571 12.57 9.07 -17.13
C ALA A 571 12.95 9.39 -18.59
N GLY A 572 13.75 8.54 -19.24
CA GLY A 572 14.10 8.71 -20.65
C GLY A 572 12.90 8.60 -21.60
N VAL A 573 11.88 7.81 -21.26
CA VAL A 573 10.84 7.40 -22.24
C VAL A 573 9.39 7.45 -21.75
N CYS A 574 9.13 7.42 -20.44
CA CYS A 574 7.78 7.53 -19.89
C CYS A 574 7.27 8.97 -20.05
N ASP A 575 5.98 9.11 -20.35
CA ASP A 575 5.32 10.43 -20.32
C ASP A 575 5.14 10.88 -18.86
N VAL A 576 4.81 9.92 -17.97
CA VAL A 576 4.71 10.07 -16.51
C VAL A 576 5.36 8.86 -15.84
N ILE A 577 6.16 9.08 -14.81
CA ILE A 577 6.76 8.00 -14.00
C ILE A 577 5.79 7.63 -12.88
N SER A 578 5.64 6.34 -12.57
CA SER A 578 4.73 5.88 -11.52
C SER A 578 5.43 5.18 -10.37
N PHE A 579 4.98 5.48 -9.16
CA PHE A 579 5.44 4.83 -7.93
C PHE A 579 4.25 4.39 -7.07
N ASN A 580 4.35 3.21 -6.47
CA ASN A 580 3.50 2.81 -5.36
C ASN A 580 4.20 3.23 -4.07
N ARG A 581 3.56 4.10 -3.28
CA ARG A 581 4.18 4.74 -2.10
C ARG A 581 3.27 4.62 -0.90
N TYR A 582 3.26 3.43 -0.31
CA TYR A 582 2.69 3.20 1.02
C TYR A 582 3.58 3.86 2.07
N GLN A 583 3.40 5.14 2.32
CA GLN A 583 4.12 5.97 3.30
C GLN A 583 3.11 6.90 4.01
N ALA A 584 3.51 7.53 5.13
CA ALA A 584 2.65 8.50 5.82
C ALA A 584 2.51 9.82 5.05
N SER A 585 3.54 10.20 4.28
CA SER A 585 3.58 11.40 3.46
C SER A 585 4.44 11.18 2.22
N VAL A 586 4.21 11.98 1.18
CA VAL A 586 5.00 12.05 -0.06
C VAL A 586 5.40 13.49 -0.41
N VAL A 587 5.25 14.44 0.52
CA VAL A 587 5.61 15.85 0.26
C VAL A 587 7.07 16.01 -0.14
N ASP A 588 7.96 15.22 0.48
CA ASP A 588 9.40 15.22 0.24
C ASP A 588 9.85 14.25 -0.87
N LEU A 589 8.92 13.67 -1.64
CA LEU A 589 9.29 12.83 -2.77
C LEU A 589 10.17 13.63 -3.74
N ALA A 590 11.38 13.12 -3.97
CA ALA A 590 12.31 13.64 -4.95
C ALA A 590 12.71 12.56 -5.95
N LEU A 591 12.97 12.99 -7.18
CA LEU A 591 13.58 12.14 -8.21
C LEU A 591 15.10 12.24 -8.12
N PRO A 592 15.85 11.29 -8.71
CA PRO A 592 17.29 11.39 -8.86
C PRO A 592 17.77 12.75 -9.36
N GLU A 593 18.95 13.17 -8.93
CA GLU A 593 19.54 14.44 -9.38
C GLU A 593 19.59 14.51 -10.92
N GLY A 594 19.12 15.64 -11.46
CA GLY A 594 19.02 15.89 -12.90
C GLY A 594 17.78 15.30 -13.57
N VAL A 595 16.94 14.54 -12.86
CA VAL A 595 15.68 14.00 -13.40
C VAL A 595 14.53 14.96 -13.08
N ASP A 596 13.93 15.54 -14.13
CA ASP A 596 12.73 16.37 -14.03
C ASP A 596 11.60 15.79 -14.90
N ARG A 597 10.73 14.97 -14.28
CA ARG A 597 9.59 14.33 -14.94
C ARG A 597 8.35 14.37 -14.04
N PRO A 598 7.14 14.40 -14.62
CA PRO A 598 5.91 14.26 -13.86
C PRO A 598 5.82 12.86 -13.24
N VAL A 599 5.26 12.80 -12.03
CA VAL A 599 5.11 11.58 -11.24
C VAL A 599 3.63 11.34 -10.91
N VAL A 600 3.17 10.10 -11.00
CA VAL A 600 1.89 9.67 -10.42
C VAL A 600 2.15 8.68 -9.29
N ILE A 601 1.50 8.88 -8.16
CA ILE A 601 1.44 7.85 -7.12
C ILE A 601 0.36 6.86 -7.53
N GLY A 602 0.78 5.66 -7.92
CA GLY A 602 -0.10 4.60 -8.39
C GLY A 602 -0.87 3.90 -7.28
N GLU A 603 -0.31 3.85 -6.06
CA GLU A 603 -0.97 3.25 -4.89
C GLU A 603 -0.53 3.92 -3.59
N PHE A 604 -1.50 4.13 -2.70
CA PHE A 604 -1.32 4.37 -1.27
C PHE A 604 -2.61 3.98 -0.53
N HIS A 605 -2.51 3.68 0.76
CA HIS A 605 -3.69 3.52 1.65
C HIS A 605 -3.32 3.68 3.11
N PHE A 606 -4.35 3.78 3.92
CA PHE A 606 -4.34 3.66 5.37
C PHE A 606 -5.51 2.76 5.78
N GLY A 607 -5.38 2.00 6.86
CA GLY A 607 -6.48 1.16 7.33
C GLY A 607 -6.54 1.02 8.84
N ALA A 608 -7.74 0.73 9.34
CA ALA A 608 -8.07 0.59 10.75
C ALA A 608 -8.92 -0.67 11.00
N LEU A 609 -8.98 -1.14 12.25
CA LEU A 609 -9.69 -2.39 12.61
C LEU A 609 -10.96 -2.15 13.44
N ASP A 610 -11.41 -0.91 13.53
CA ASP A 610 -12.62 -0.50 14.26
C ASP A 610 -13.92 -0.79 13.49
N ARG A 611 -13.84 -1.49 12.34
CA ARG A 611 -14.95 -1.87 11.46
C ARG A 611 -14.96 -3.36 11.06
N GLY A 612 -14.47 -4.22 11.96
CA GLY A 612 -14.67 -5.69 11.87
C GLY A 612 -13.69 -6.47 11.00
N MET A 613 -12.83 -5.79 10.25
CA MET A 613 -11.74 -6.39 9.47
C MET A 613 -10.57 -6.84 10.36
N PHE A 614 -9.71 -7.69 9.81
CA PHE A 614 -8.64 -8.37 10.56
C PHE A 614 -7.24 -7.84 10.31
N HIS A 615 -7.07 -7.01 9.30
CA HIS A 615 -5.77 -6.46 8.93
C HIS A 615 -5.94 -5.04 8.39
N THR A 616 -5.10 -4.12 8.82
CA THR A 616 -5.15 -2.70 8.43
C THR A 616 -4.58 -2.44 7.03
N GLY A 617 -3.83 -3.40 6.50
CA GLY A 617 -3.03 -3.22 5.31
C GLY A 617 -1.62 -2.77 5.68
N LEU A 618 -1.06 -1.86 4.89
CA LEU A 618 0.37 -1.52 4.94
C LEU A 618 0.67 -0.30 5.80
N ARG A 619 -0.34 0.52 6.09
CA ARG A 619 -0.21 1.70 6.97
C ARG A 619 -1.35 1.70 8.00
N PRO A 620 -1.11 1.12 9.19
CA PRO A 620 -2.11 1.07 10.25
C PRO A 620 -2.38 2.47 10.80
N VAL A 621 -3.65 2.75 11.07
CA VAL A 621 -4.14 3.89 11.84
C VAL A 621 -5.16 3.36 12.87
N PRO A 622 -5.38 4.06 13.99
CA PRO A 622 -6.19 3.52 15.09
C PRO A 622 -7.68 3.32 14.74
N ASP A 623 -8.26 4.22 13.95
CA ASP A 623 -9.70 4.25 13.66
C ASP A 623 -10.00 4.95 12.32
N GLN A 624 -11.28 5.00 11.94
CA GLN A 624 -11.73 5.63 10.70
C GLN A 624 -11.46 7.15 10.63
N ASP A 625 -11.48 7.87 11.76
CA ASP A 625 -11.21 9.31 11.80
C ASP A 625 -9.72 9.59 11.55
N ALA A 626 -8.84 8.80 12.16
CA ALA A 626 -7.41 8.84 11.87
C ALA A 626 -7.10 8.44 10.42
N ARG A 627 -7.86 7.50 9.85
CA ARG A 627 -7.77 7.14 8.43
C ARG A 627 -8.11 8.31 7.52
N ALA A 628 -9.18 9.05 7.84
CA ALA A 628 -9.59 10.25 7.12
C ALA A 628 -8.52 11.35 7.21
N ALA A 629 -7.96 11.59 8.41
CA ALA A 629 -6.90 12.57 8.62
C ALA A 629 -5.60 12.21 7.85
N ALA A 630 -5.20 10.94 7.87
CA ALA A 630 -4.02 10.45 7.16
C ALA A 630 -4.19 10.59 5.64
N TYR A 631 -5.36 10.22 5.10
CA TYR A 631 -5.71 10.45 3.69
C TYR A 631 -5.57 11.93 3.31
N LYS A 632 -6.19 12.83 4.09
CA LYS A 632 -6.16 14.27 3.83
C LYS A 632 -4.73 14.82 3.80
N SER A 633 -3.92 14.45 4.80
CA SER A 633 -2.52 14.83 4.90
C SER A 633 -1.71 14.36 3.69
N TYR A 634 -1.85 13.08 3.33
CA TYR A 634 -1.11 12.49 2.21
C TYR A 634 -1.44 13.16 0.87
N VAL A 635 -2.72 13.32 0.54
CA VAL A 635 -3.14 13.91 -0.74
C VAL A 635 -2.78 15.40 -0.79
N THR A 636 -2.89 16.13 0.32
CA THR A 636 -2.45 17.53 0.39
C THR A 636 -0.95 17.66 0.14
N GLY A 637 -0.12 16.85 0.80
CA GLY A 637 1.33 16.84 0.56
C GLY A 637 1.69 16.50 -0.89
N ALA A 638 0.93 15.60 -1.53
CA ALA A 638 1.08 15.29 -2.95
C ALA A 638 0.72 16.48 -3.86
N LEU A 639 -0.32 17.26 -3.53
CA LEU A 639 -0.70 18.47 -4.27
C LEU A 639 0.35 19.59 -4.14
N GLU A 640 1.09 19.62 -3.04
CA GLU A 640 2.16 20.59 -2.82
C GLU A 640 3.43 20.23 -3.60
N ASN A 641 3.77 18.94 -3.70
CA ASN A 641 4.98 18.45 -4.36
C ASN A 641 5.05 18.81 -5.86
N PRO A 642 6.15 19.42 -6.35
CA PRO A 642 6.20 19.96 -7.72
C PRO A 642 6.17 18.91 -8.83
N TRP A 643 6.53 17.65 -8.57
CA TRP A 643 6.54 16.58 -9.57
C TRP A 643 5.24 15.80 -9.64
N ILE A 644 4.52 15.68 -8.53
CA ILE A 644 3.35 14.80 -8.46
C ILE A 644 2.15 15.41 -9.20
N VAL A 645 1.64 14.69 -10.20
CA VAL A 645 0.49 15.06 -11.03
C VAL A 645 -0.77 14.26 -10.72
N GLY A 646 -0.70 13.34 -9.76
CA GLY A 646 -1.84 12.56 -9.30
C GLY A 646 -1.51 11.52 -8.24
N THR A 647 -2.54 11.06 -7.55
CA THR A 647 -2.49 9.97 -6.57
C THR A 647 -3.70 9.05 -6.73
N HIS A 648 -3.48 7.75 -6.71
CA HIS A 648 -4.53 6.73 -6.74
C HIS A 648 -4.55 5.93 -5.43
N TRP A 649 -5.68 5.96 -4.73
CA TRP A 649 -5.90 5.18 -3.51
C TRP A 649 -6.07 3.70 -3.86
N PHE A 650 -5.42 2.80 -3.14
CA PHE A 650 -5.64 1.37 -3.25
C PHE A 650 -6.47 0.88 -2.05
N GLN A 651 -7.77 0.65 -2.14
CA GLN A 651 -8.61 0.51 -3.34
C GLN A 651 -10.10 0.85 -3.07
N PHE A 652 -10.97 0.69 -4.07
CA PHE A 652 -12.38 1.09 -4.03
C PHE A 652 -13.20 0.45 -2.89
N GLY A 653 -13.11 -0.88 -2.75
CA GLY A 653 -13.78 -1.63 -1.69
C GLY A 653 -12.79 -2.41 -0.83
N ASP A 654 -13.18 -2.72 0.41
CA ASP A 654 -12.41 -3.58 1.28
C ASP A 654 -12.14 -4.94 0.61
N GLN A 655 -10.99 -5.52 0.95
CA GLN A 655 -10.73 -6.90 0.58
C GLN A 655 -11.64 -7.82 1.40
N ALA A 656 -11.77 -9.09 0.99
CA ALA A 656 -12.54 -10.05 1.76
C ALA A 656 -11.92 -10.26 3.15
N THR A 657 -12.76 -10.34 4.19
CA THR A 657 -12.35 -10.63 5.57
C THR A 657 -11.48 -11.89 5.66
N THR A 658 -11.79 -12.91 4.85
CA THR A 658 -11.07 -14.21 4.76
C THR A 658 -9.92 -14.24 3.76
N GLY A 659 -9.63 -13.09 3.15
CA GLY A 659 -8.50 -12.85 2.29
C GLY A 659 -8.65 -13.31 0.85
N ARG A 660 -7.79 -12.78 -0.01
CA ARG A 660 -7.62 -13.19 -1.40
C ARG A 660 -6.79 -14.48 -1.49
N GLY A 661 -6.46 -14.92 -2.71
CA GLY A 661 -5.59 -16.08 -2.95
C GLY A 661 -4.22 -16.01 -2.26
N ASP A 662 -3.65 -14.81 -2.11
CA ASP A 662 -2.38 -14.54 -1.42
C ASP A 662 -2.55 -14.18 0.07
N GLY A 663 -3.78 -14.33 0.59
CA GLY A 663 -4.15 -14.11 1.98
C GLY A 663 -4.36 -12.65 2.38
N GLU A 664 -4.18 -11.67 1.50
CA GLU A 664 -4.48 -10.26 1.84
C GLU A 664 -5.95 -10.07 2.20
N ASN A 665 -6.23 -9.53 3.39
CA ASN A 665 -7.57 -9.30 3.94
C ASN A 665 -7.69 -7.93 4.62
N TYR A 666 -7.33 -6.88 3.89
CA TYR A 666 -7.12 -5.53 4.40
C TYR A 666 -8.40 -4.68 4.45
N GLN A 667 -8.50 -3.85 5.50
CA GLN A 667 -9.45 -2.74 5.64
C GLN A 667 -8.90 -1.49 4.94
N ILE A 668 -9.06 -1.40 3.63
CA ILE A 668 -8.48 -0.36 2.77
C ILE A 668 -9.47 0.18 1.74
N GLY A 669 -10.75 -0.14 1.88
CA GLY A 669 -11.83 0.32 1.01
C GLY A 669 -12.33 1.72 1.35
N PHE A 670 -12.85 2.41 0.33
CA PHE A 670 -13.84 3.48 0.54
C PHE A 670 -15.22 2.90 0.84
N LEU A 671 -15.45 1.66 0.43
CA LEU A 671 -16.65 0.88 0.68
C LEU A 671 -16.31 -0.39 1.47
N ASP A 672 -17.21 -0.82 2.34
CA ASP A 672 -17.15 -2.14 2.95
C ASP A 672 -17.63 -3.25 1.99
N VAL A 673 -17.61 -4.51 2.45
CA VAL A 673 -18.08 -5.68 1.69
C VAL A 673 -19.56 -5.59 1.26
N CYS A 674 -20.37 -4.79 1.95
CA CYS A 674 -21.80 -4.59 1.71
C CYS A 674 -22.08 -3.40 0.79
N ASP A 675 -21.08 -2.85 0.11
CA ASP A 675 -21.20 -1.64 -0.71
C ASP A 675 -21.65 -0.43 0.13
N THR A 676 -21.29 -0.38 1.43
CA THR A 676 -21.60 0.73 2.33
C THR A 676 -20.40 1.65 2.48
N PRO A 677 -20.55 2.98 2.31
CA PRO A 677 -19.40 3.86 2.37
C PRO A 677 -18.88 4.21 3.76
N TYR A 678 -17.56 4.33 3.88
CA TYR A 678 -16.88 4.90 5.05
C TYR A 678 -16.94 6.43 5.01
N LEU A 679 -17.94 6.99 5.68
CA LEU A 679 -18.29 8.41 5.62
C LEU A 679 -17.14 9.33 6.06
N GLU A 680 -16.34 8.90 7.03
CA GLU A 680 -15.17 9.63 7.53
C GLU A 680 -14.18 9.90 6.39
N THR A 681 -13.83 8.87 5.63
CA THR A 681 -12.90 8.98 4.49
C THR A 681 -13.52 9.72 3.31
N ILE A 682 -14.82 9.55 3.05
CA ILE A 682 -15.51 10.33 2.00
C ILE A 682 -15.51 11.82 2.31
N ARG A 683 -15.74 12.22 3.56
CA ARG A 683 -15.65 13.62 3.96
C ARG A 683 -14.25 14.18 3.70
N ALA A 684 -13.20 13.45 4.09
CA ALA A 684 -11.82 13.86 3.79
C ALA A 684 -11.52 13.95 2.29
N ALA A 685 -12.05 13.02 1.47
CA ALA A 685 -11.95 13.06 0.01
C ALA A 685 -12.60 14.31 -0.58
N ARG A 686 -13.81 14.66 -0.12
CA ARG A 686 -14.50 15.89 -0.51
C ARG A 686 -13.71 17.14 -0.12
N GLU A 687 -13.30 17.23 1.14
CA GLU A 687 -12.57 18.40 1.65
C GLU A 687 -11.30 18.72 0.84
N VAL A 688 -10.54 17.70 0.46
CA VAL A 688 -9.35 17.91 -0.39
C VAL A 688 -9.73 18.14 -1.85
N GLY A 689 -10.67 17.36 -2.37
CA GLY A 689 -11.04 17.38 -3.79
C GLY A 689 -11.79 18.64 -4.22
N ASP A 690 -12.63 19.22 -3.36
CA ASP A 690 -13.34 20.48 -3.61
C ASP A 690 -12.33 21.65 -3.72
N GLY A 691 -11.21 21.58 -2.99
CA GLY A 691 -10.10 22.53 -3.05
C GLY A 691 -8.96 22.15 -4.00
N LEU A 692 -9.08 21.03 -4.74
CA LEU A 692 -7.98 20.33 -5.43
C LEU A 692 -7.08 21.29 -6.22
N TYR A 693 -7.68 22.09 -7.10
CA TYR A 693 -6.94 22.97 -8.00
C TYR A 693 -6.44 24.23 -7.32
N ALA A 694 -7.16 24.74 -6.31
CA ALA A 694 -6.70 25.88 -5.52
C ALA A 694 -5.44 25.52 -4.73
N ILE A 695 -5.46 24.38 -4.01
CA ILE A 695 -4.32 23.85 -3.27
C ILE A 695 -3.14 23.61 -4.23
N ARG A 696 -3.37 22.91 -5.36
CA ARG A 696 -2.32 22.64 -6.34
C ARG A 696 -1.68 23.92 -6.89
N ALA A 697 -2.49 24.95 -7.15
CA ALA A 697 -2.05 26.26 -7.63
C ALA A 697 -1.39 27.14 -6.56
N GLY A 698 -1.29 26.67 -5.30
CA GLY A 698 -0.68 27.41 -4.19
C GLY A 698 -1.56 28.53 -3.63
N ARG A 699 -2.89 28.43 -3.81
CA ARG A 699 -3.86 29.33 -3.18
C ARG A 699 -4.33 28.66 -1.89
N GLN A 700 -4.32 29.39 -0.77
CA GLN A 700 -4.98 28.89 0.44
C GLN A 700 -6.49 28.76 0.17
N PRO A 701 -7.12 27.63 0.57
CA PRO A 701 -8.56 27.43 0.42
C PRO A 701 -9.41 28.50 1.09
#